data_AF-A0A9W4W3X6-F1
#
_entry.id   AF-A0A9W4W3X6-F1
#
_cell.length_a   1.000
_cell.length_b   1.000
_cell.length_c   1.000
_cell.angle_alpha   90.00
_cell.angle_beta   90.00
_cell.angle_gamma   90.00
#
_symmetry.space_group_name_H-M   'P 1'
#
loop_
_entity.id
_entity.type
_entity.pdbx_description
1 polymer ?
#
loop_
_entity_poly.entity_id
_entity_poly.type
_entity_poly.pdbx_seq_one_letter_code
_entity_poly.pdbx_strand_id
1 'polypeptide(L)'
;MSIDLELAKITKIVSEQTDASNNLKTAIEDSWQEVEKVHDLAKHNHQAVHDWQTKTGQVTLKDLDNKAYQVDTLATLINETQKINPHPEVMSKAQFDALRQMRKQQYAGSGFVEWGKHINTPQYQSVNEGMWTWLNRTNSISLGVADSDIGGIGVSPSNRSKVLVDGVFLALSKVAHRDYVLPILPPAPDGTKTYDSATGRVTQHANAIEAFNECNTRAPNGSAVGVYDIEAGIYSFNGTSAGGFVYSNKAASGSHQVEIVFSSSTDTFVEFRDSSAANGSDPLIKLIQVSANTKDTIKFTHNFANGGVYLRVPTPVAGQQITIHSWQTLPSTEQVITSRKDLVFLESWHEKIADKDVVYPLGNVQFGKDNYEGMSLANNLVAQGYSAFGGWDTDTKGYGVKWSTLSAVNRVKFLKNPEHNIYYDPEAKAYIQVRYRIRVTEGCGDDWVESITPTNNNYFRYNKYHQSGYISPQGVGTIAKDFNLSYPVFTSANRSDAALKHDDYLYGAAVSRNKPAEVIAFEGLCFAIPIALVQRLNQGAYHPTYNPMGCRRFLKSGLGHEPWYKKAAEDIKTALQCFDIGEATDYSRVSGGSGFIGSPASSGRPDQYKYYDAIYAGQVEDLRLNANKLDKSQLLQESMQKIMEGKIRGREAPWFTQILPVTISDGSRSYARVRLSAEDYDKIASLMGLPGNTVSVDPHRYNYSVMLVNPNTGKMALTTHISKTYGGMYVPYKQGVSNGISDDLMIADIEQDIDFVREQKANLSGRSQLIMDGSTSTIETSSFGSAGDTIYLLVSRRLSASFDAIPQADIVGHPEKILEAFPDGVCGKWIPALPDGETQTYFFNRKMRSNKPTLWGSTTNAGVNWTFVDDMPSGMDAIQNARSHNKPANSVYLYFYDALSSFTQSDTNRAVTSFGNVLVTQDRHVSHGNRLNESLTENIGRSDRSHNRQSQLVLQEQGRVNDGGKIDLTYYSAPKHAEINFSATKNDTRALKSMVTLIDKDGLLYAQFHGCELQYVKQDVTDISESSTEPRGNYSVYRITDGPLKGRLLKRLEGSSTNVPFNDVDWSIDEKGIKYRSNTNHSFIFFKESFNWGDDQTIPIVNGEDVKTDLNGNTVKVFCHHTLLPLGIASH
;
A
#
# COMPACT_ATOMS: atom_id res chain seq x y z
N MET A 1 -73.79 -49.08 94.96
CA MET A 1 -72.81 -48.04 94.57
C MET A 1 -73.25 -46.76 95.23
N SER A 2 -72.45 -46.20 96.14
CA SER A 2 -72.87 -45.09 97.03
C SER A 2 -72.98 -43.77 96.27
N ILE A 3 -74.05 -43.02 96.52
CA ILE A 3 -74.27 -41.62 96.12
C ILE A 3 -73.05 -40.74 96.47
N ASP A 4 -72.35 -41.05 97.55
CA ASP A 4 -71.16 -40.30 97.99
C ASP A 4 -70.00 -40.37 96.97
N LEU A 5 -69.91 -41.47 96.21
CA LEU A 5 -68.85 -41.70 95.23
C LEU A 5 -69.12 -40.96 93.91
N GLU A 6 -70.39 -40.76 93.55
CA GLU A 6 -70.78 -39.88 92.43
C GLU A 6 -70.68 -38.40 92.81
N LEU A 7 -71.06 -38.01 94.04
CA LEU A 7 -70.93 -36.64 94.52
C LEU A 7 -69.46 -36.21 94.60
N ALA A 8 -68.56 -37.09 95.01
CA ALA A 8 -67.11 -36.85 94.99
C ALA A 8 -66.55 -36.71 93.56
N LYS A 9 -67.04 -37.49 92.59
CA LYS A 9 -66.68 -37.36 91.17
C LYS A 9 -67.18 -36.04 90.57
N ILE A 10 -68.42 -35.65 90.86
CA ILE A 10 -69.00 -34.37 90.41
C ILE A 10 -68.23 -33.20 91.03
N THR A 11 -67.91 -33.25 92.32
CA THR A 11 -67.14 -32.20 92.99
C THR A 11 -65.73 -32.07 92.41
N LYS A 12 -65.09 -33.20 92.07
CA LYS A 12 -63.79 -33.22 91.38
C LYS A 12 -63.87 -32.62 89.97
N ILE A 13 -64.89 -32.99 89.18
CA ILE A 13 -65.11 -32.44 87.83
C ILE A 13 -65.39 -30.93 87.89
N VAL A 14 -66.16 -30.47 88.87
CA VAL A 14 -66.45 -29.04 89.07
C VAL A 14 -65.17 -28.28 89.45
N SER A 15 -64.31 -28.85 90.30
CA SER A 15 -62.99 -28.28 90.60
C SER A 15 -62.12 -28.19 89.34
N GLU A 16 -61.99 -29.29 88.59
CA GLU A 16 -61.20 -29.35 87.36
C GLU A 16 -61.72 -28.38 86.28
N GLN A 17 -63.04 -28.21 86.14
CA GLN A 17 -63.62 -27.21 85.25
C GLN A 17 -63.41 -25.77 85.75
N THR A 18 -63.44 -25.54 87.06
CA THR A 18 -63.19 -24.21 87.63
C THR A 18 -61.73 -23.82 87.40
N ASP A 19 -60.79 -24.74 87.61
CA ASP A 19 -59.36 -24.54 87.33
C ASP A 19 -59.12 -24.33 85.83
N ALA A 20 -59.76 -25.12 84.95
CA ALA A 20 -59.67 -24.93 83.51
C ALA A 20 -60.25 -23.58 83.04
N SER A 21 -61.35 -23.12 83.64
CA SER A 21 -61.97 -21.82 83.37
C SER A 21 -61.08 -20.66 83.81
N ASN A 22 -60.47 -20.76 85.00
CA ASN A 22 -59.52 -19.76 85.50
C ASN A 22 -58.22 -19.71 84.67
N ASN A 23 -57.72 -20.86 84.24
CA ASN A 23 -56.57 -20.94 83.33
C ASN A 23 -56.89 -20.34 81.96
N LEU A 24 -58.08 -20.61 81.42
CA LEU A 24 -58.54 -20.03 80.16
C LEU A 24 -58.70 -18.50 80.28
N LYS A 25 -59.26 -18.01 81.39
CA LYS A 25 -59.38 -16.58 81.66
C LYS A 25 -58.01 -15.90 81.69
N THR A 26 -57.04 -16.49 82.41
CA THR A 26 -55.67 -15.98 82.48
C THR A 26 -55.00 -15.96 81.10
N ALA A 27 -55.13 -17.04 80.33
CA ALA A 27 -54.58 -17.13 78.98
C ALA A 27 -55.22 -16.11 78.00
N ILE A 28 -56.51 -15.81 78.16
CA ILE A 28 -57.22 -14.78 77.37
C ILE A 28 -56.74 -13.39 77.78
N GLU A 29 -56.56 -13.11 79.07
CA GLU A 29 -56.04 -11.84 79.58
C GLU A 29 -54.59 -11.60 79.10
N ASP A 30 -53.73 -12.60 79.17
CA ASP A 30 -52.36 -12.55 78.63
C ASP A 30 -52.35 -12.29 77.12
N SER A 31 -53.22 -13.00 76.37
CA SER A 31 -53.36 -12.80 74.92
C SER A 31 -53.87 -11.40 74.58
N TRP A 32 -54.80 -10.86 75.37
CA TRP A 32 -55.30 -9.49 75.18
C TRP A 32 -54.22 -8.44 75.43
N GLN A 33 -53.39 -8.61 76.45
CA GLN A 33 -52.26 -7.71 76.70
C GLN A 33 -51.24 -7.74 75.55
N GLU A 34 -50.95 -8.91 74.97
CA GLU A 34 -50.08 -9.01 73.81
C GLU A 34 -50.70 -8.35 72.56
N VAL A 35 -52.01 -8.53 72.33
CA VAL A 35 -52.72 -7.84 71.23
C VAL A 35 -52.72 -6.33 71.42
N GLU A 36 -52.88 -5.83 72.64
CA GLU A 36 -52.86 -4.40 72.97
C GLU A 36 -51.47 -3.79 72.72
N LYS A 37 -50.39 -4.47 73.14
CA LYS A 37 -49.00 -4.08 72.83
C LYS A 37 -48.76 -3.99 71.32
N VAL A 38 -49.22 -4.98 70.56
CA VAL A 38 -49.10 -4.99 69.08
C VAL A 38 -49.90 -3.85 68.46
N HIS A 39 -51.10 -3.58 68.95
CA HIS A 39 -51.96 -2.50 68.46
C HIS A 39 -51.37 -1.11 68.72
N ASP A 40 -50.82 -0.89 69.92
CA ASP A 40 -50.17 0.37 70.29
C ASP A 40 -48.85 0.59 69.56
N LEU A 41 -48.10 -0.48 69.30
CA LEU A 41 -46.92 -0.44 68.45
C LEU A 41 -47.29 -0.06 67.01
N ALA A 42 -48.35 -0.67 66.46
CA ALA A 42 -48.84 -0.38 65.12
C ALA A 42 -49.27 1.09 64.99
N LYS A 43 -49.98 1.65 65.98
CA LYS A 43 -50.36 3.07 66.01
C LYS A 43 -49.15 4.00 66.06
N HIS A 44 -48.18 3.73 66.93
CA HIS A 44 -46.98 4.56 67.04
C HIS A 44 -46.14 4.53 65.75
N ASN A 45 -45.90 3.33 65.20
CA ASN A 45 -45.10 3.20 63.99
C ASN A 45 -45.86 3.67 62.74
N HIS A 46 -47.20 3.74 62.74
CA HIS A 46 -47.97 4.24 61.59
C HIS A 46 -47.56 5.66 61.17
N GLN A 47 -47.53 6.60 62.13
CA GLN A 47 -47.12 7.97 61.85
C GLN A 47 -45.62 8.05 61.52
N ALA A 48 -44.78 7.28 62.20
CA ALA A 48 -43.34 7.23 61.92
C ALA A 48 -43.02 6.70 60.52
N VAL A 49 -43.78 5.71 60.01
CA VAL A 49 -43.64 5.19 58.65
C VAL A 49 -44.15 6.20 57.62
N HIS A 50 -45.27 6.87 57.88
CA HIS A 50 -45.73 7.97 57.02
C HIS A 50 -44.69 9.10 56.95
N ASP A 51 -44.11 9.48 58.09
CA ASP A 51 -43.06 10.49 58.18
C ASP A 51 -41.74 10.02 57.53
N TRP A 52 -41.41 8.73 57.63
CA TRP A 52 -40.26 8.12 56.94
C TRP A 52 -40.37 8.31 55.42
N GLN A 53 -41.58 8.22 54.85
CA GLN A 53 -41.82 8.40 53.42
C GLN A 53 -41.85 9.88 53.00
N THR A 54 -42.30 10.77 53.87
CA THR A 54 -42.70 12.14 53.48
C THR A 54 -41.80 13.26 54.01
N LYS A 55 -41.02 13.02 55.08
CA LYS A 55 -40.17 14.05 55.72
C LYS A 55 -38.68 13.81 55.45
N THR A 56 -37.86 14.83 55.72
CA THR A 56 -36.39 14.75 55.67
C THR A 56 -35.83 14.73 57.11
N GLY A 57 -34.79 13.94 57.35
CA GLY A 57 -34.13 13.73 58.65
C GLY A 57 -34.11 12.26 59.09
N GLN A 58 -34.35 12.02 60.37
CA GLN A 58 -34.53 10.69 60.96
C GLN A 58 -35.93 10.56 61.55
N VAL A 59 -36.48 9.35 61.53
CA VAL A 59 -37.69 8.99 62.30
C VAL A 59 -37.36 7.91 63.31
N THR A 60 -38.16 7.86 64.37
CA THR A 60 -38.03 6.85 65.41
C THR A 60 -39.07 5.74 65.19
N LEU A 61 -38.60 4.52 64.94
CA LEU A 61 -39.43 3.31 65.00
C LEU A 61 -39.21 2.61 66.33
N LYS A 62 -40.25 1.97 66.86
CA LYS A 62 -40.14 1.16 68.08
C LYS A 62 -40.30 -0.32 67.78
N ASP A 63 -39.78 -1.18 68.66
CA ASP A 63 -40.09 -2.61 68.69
C ASP A 63 -41.17 -2.94 69.75
N LEU A 64 -41.49 -4.22 69.92
CA LEU A 64 -42.49 -4.72 70.87
C LEU A 64 -42.14 -4.44 72.34
N ASP A 65 -40.86 -4.21 72.64
CA ASP A 65 -40.37 -3.84 73.97
C ASP A 65 -40.28 -2.30 74.15
N ASN A 66 -40.87 -1.53 73.24
CA ASN A 66 -40.92 -0.06 73.23
C ASN A 66 -39.52 0.58 73.08
N LYS A 67 -38.50 -0.18 72.64
CA LYS A 67 -37.16 0.31 72.40
C LYS A 67 -37.12 1.06 71.06
N ALA A 68 -36.54 2.26 71.09
CA ALA A 68 -36.50 3.18 69.98
C ALA A 68 -35.28 2.96 69.06
N TYR A 69 -35.50 3.00 67.75
CA TYR A 69 -34.49 2.93 66.69
C TYR A 69 -34.63 4.16 65.80
N GLN A 70 -33.53 4.89 65.61
CA GLN A 70 -33.48 5.99 64.64
C GLN A 70 -33.20 5.42 63.25
N VAL A 71 -34.02 5.81 62.28
CA VAL A 71 -33.92 5.39 60.90
C VAL A 71 -33.96 6.62 60.00
N ASP A 72 -32.99 6.74 59.09
CA ASP A 72 -32.97 7.81 58.11
C ASP A 72 -34.21 7.73 57.21
N THR A 73 -34.85 8.88 56.98
CA THR A 73 -36.03 8.94 56.11
C THR A 73 -35.67 8.68 54.64
N LEU A 74 -36.66 8.29 53.84
CA LEU A 74 -36.48 8.04 52.41
C LEU A 74 -35.88 9.26 51.70
N ALA A 75 -36.32 10.47 52.03
CA ALA A 75 -35.77 11.70 51.47
C ALA A 75 -34.31 11.95 51.88
N THR A 76 -33.91 11.62 53.13
CA THR A 76 -32.51 11.71 53.58
C THR A 76 -31.64 10.72 52.83
N LEU A 77 -32.08 9.46 52.73
CA LEU A 77 -31.37 8.41 52.00
C LEU A 77 -31.22 8.78 50.51
N ILE A 78 -32.27 9.31 49.87
CA ILE A 78 -32.20 9.81 48.49
C ILE A 78 -31.21 10.98 48.38
N ASN A 79 -31.27 11.97 49.28
CA ASN A 79 -30.37 13.12 49.26
C ASN A 79 -28.91 12.71 49.50
N GLU A 80 -28.64 11.75 50.38
CA GLU A 80 -27.29 11.22 50.60
C GLU A 80 -26.80 10.41 49.40
N THR A 81 -27.67 9.60 48.79
CA THR A 81 -27.34 8.87 47.56
C THR A 81 -27.07 9.83 46.39
N GLN A 82 -27.83 10.93 46.28
CA GLN A 82 -27.64 11.99 45.29
C GLN A 82 -26.38 12.85 45.56
N LYS A 83 -25.93 12.99 46.82
CA LYS A 83 -24.63 13.61 47.12
C LYS A 83 -23.47 12.76 46.62
N ILE A 84 -23.62 11.43 46.62
CA ILE A 84 -22.60 10.48 46.16
C ILE A 84 -22.61 10.32 44.63
N ASN A 85 -23.80 10.29 44.02
CA ASN A 85 -23.98 10.26 42.57
C ASN A 85 -25.12 11.21 42.14
N PRO A 86 -24.82 12.50 41.87
CA PRO A 86 -25.83 13.51 41.54
C PRO A 86 -26.55 13.27 40.21
N HIS A 87 -26.01 12.39 39.36
CA HIS A 87 -26.55 12.05 38.04
C HIS A 87 -26.54 10.53 37.83
N PRO A 88 -27.39 9.74 38.52
CA PRO A 88 -27.38 8.28 38.46
C PRO A 88 -27.68 7.72 37.05
N GLU A 89 -28.29 8.51 36.18
CA GLU A 89 -28.58 8.18 34.80
C GLU A 89 -27.37 8.20 33.86
N VAL A 90 -26.22 8.75 34.28
CA VAL A 90 -24.98 8.81 33.50
C VAL A 90 -23.83 8.19 34.27
N MET A 91 -22.85 7.71 33.53
CA MET A 91 -21.59 7.23 34.10
C MET A 91 -20.81 8.39 34.73
N SER A 92 -20.26 8.19 35.92
CA SER A 92 -19.29 9.14 36.50
C SER A 92 -17.93 9.03 35.80
N LYS A 93 -17.11 10.08 35.84
CA LYS A 93 -15.73 10.04 35.30
C LYS A 93 -14.92 8.85 35.82
N ALA A 94 -15.03 8.53 37.11
CA ALA A 94 -14.34 7.40 37.71
C ALA A 94 -14.79 6.05 37.11
N GLN A 95 -16.10 5.86 36.89
CA GLN A 95 -16.63 4.67 36.23
C GLN A 95 -16.18 4.59 34.76
N PHE A 96 -16.16 5.73 34.07
CA PHE A 96 -15.72 5.84 32.69
C PHE A 96 -14.25 5.49 32.53
N ASP A 97 -13.39 6.03 33.38
CA ASP A 97 -11.95 5.74 33.38
C ASP A 97 -11.67 4.28 33.78
N ALA A 98 -12.42 3.72 34.73
CA ALA A 98 -12.31 2.29 35.08
C ALA A 98 -12.67 1.39 33.88
N LEU A 99 -13.72 1.69 33.12
CA LEU A 99 -14.07 0.95 31.90
C LEU A 99 -13.01 1.10 30.82
N ARG A 100 -12.43 2.29 30.64
CA ARG A 100 -11.31 2.50 29.71
C ARG A 100 -10.12 1.63 30.07
N GLN A 101 -9.71 1.62 31.35
CA GLN A 101 -8.57 0.82 31.81
C GLN A 101 -8.83 -0.68 31.65
N MET A 102 -10.03 -1.16 31.99
CA MET A 102 -10.41 -2.55 31.77
C MET A 102 -10.29 -2.95 30.29
N ARG A 103 -10.73 -2.09 29.37
CA ARG A 103 -10.64 -2.36 27.92
C ARG A 103 -9.21 -2.31 27.42
N LYS A 104 -8.37 -1.38 27.90
CA LYS A 104 -6.93 -1.37 27.57
C LYS A 104 -6.23 -2.68 27.94
N GLN A 105 -6.70 -3.37 28.99
CA GLN A 105 -6.19 -4.70 29.36
C GLN A 105 -6.80 -5.83 28.52
N GLN A 106 -8.04 -5.67 28.05
CA GLN A 106 -8.78 -6.67 27.27
C GLN A 106 -8.29 -6.76 25.82
N TYR A 107 -7.92 -5.63 25.22
CA TYR A 107 -7.51 -5.53 23.82
C TYR A 107 -5.98 -5.44 23.67
N ALA A 108 -5.47 -5.62 22.46
CA ALA A 108 -4.04 -5.55 22.16
C ALA A 108 -3.53 -4.10 21.98
N GLY A 109 -4.44 -3.17 21.72
CA GLY A 109 -4.17 -1.74 21.54
C GLY A 109 -5.38 -1.03 20.92
N SER A 110 -5.21 0.24 20.53
CA SER A 110 -6.27 0.99 19.85
C SER A 110 -6.38 0.62 18.37
N GLY A 111 -7.62 0.51 17.86
CA GLY A 111 -7.88 0.00 16.51
C GLY A 111 -9.32 -0.48 16.31
N PHE A 112 -9.58 -1.26 15.27
CA PHE A 112 -10.89 -1.80 14.96
C PHE A 112 -11.10 -3.12 15.70
N VAL A 113 -12.18 -3.19 16.47
CA VAL A 113 -12.59 -4.42 17.19
C VAL A 113 -13.59 -5.21 16.35
N GLU A 114 -14.44 -4.51 15.61
CA GLU A 114 -15.32 -5.11 14.60
C GLU A 114 -15.16 -4.33 13.30
N TRP A 115 -14.90 -5.05 12.20
CA TRP A 115 -14.70 -4.44 10.90
C TRP A 115 -16.00 -3.85 10.32
N GLY A 116 -17.15 -4.43 10.66
CA GLY A 116 -18.41 -4.24 9.95
C GLY A 116 -18.61 -5.29 8.84
N LYS A 117 -19.84 -5.45 8.36
CA LYS A 117 -20.11 -6.23 7.13
C LYS A 117 -19.84 -5.36 5.89
N HIS A 118 -19.76 -5.96 4.72
CA HIS A 118 -19.54 -5.25 3.46
C HIS A 118 -20.38 -5.86 2.33
N ILE A 119 -20.35 -5.25 1.15
CA ILE A 119 -21.08 -5.71 -0.02
C ILE A 119 -20.09 -5.97 -1.16
N ASN A 120 -20.35 -7.00 -1.98
CA ASN A 120 -19.58 -7.29 -3.18
C ASN A 120 -20.51 -7.75 -4.31
N THR A 121 -20.81 -6.85 -5.26
CA THR A 121 -21.67 -7.07 -6.43
C THR A 121 -21.09 -6.32 -7.64
N PRO A 122 -21.65 -6.41 -8.86
CA PRO A 122 -21.12 -5.64 -9.99
C PRO A 122 -21.06 -4.11 -9.78
N GLN A 123 -21.92 -3.54 -8.93
CA GLN A 123 -21.95 -2.11 -8.60
C GLN A 123 -21.11 -1.75 -7.36
N TYR A 124 -20.77 -2.75 -6.53
CA TYR A 124 -20.10 -2.57 -5.24
C TYR A 124 -18.86 -3.44 -5.16
N GLN A 125 -17.69 -2.85 -4.97
CA GLN A 125 -16.46 -3.63 -4.85
C GLN A 125 -16.05 -3.73 -3.38
N SER A 126 -15.85 -4.95 -2.90
CA SER A 126 -15.19 -5.15 -1.62
C SER A 126 -13.73 -4.71 -1.70
N VAL A 127 -13.30 -3.89 -0.74
CA VAL A 127 -11.89 -3.58 -0.54
C VAL A 127 -11.29 -4.63 0.39
N ASN A 128 -11.86 -4.75 1.59
CA ASN A 128 -11.47 -5.70 2.62
C ASN A 128 -12.67 -5.94 3.55
N GLU A 129 -12.52 -6.80 4.56
CA GLU A 129 -13.56 -7.00 5.57
C GLU A 129 -14.09 -5.67 6.11
N GLY A 130 -15.39 -5.43 5.94
CA GLY A 130 -16.08 -4.23 6.41
C GLY A 130 -15.80 -2.94 5.65
N MET A 131 -15.02 -2.95 4.56
CA MET A 131 -14.76 -1.76 3.72
C MET A 131 -15.02 -2.06 2.25
N TRP A 132 -15.77 -1.18 1.59
CA TRP A 132 -16.21 -1.37 0.20
C TRP A 132 -16.45 -0.03 -0.49
N THR A 133 -16.58 -0.04 -1.82
CA THR A 133 -16.76 1.16 -2.64
C THR A 133 -17.94 1.05 -3.60
N TRP A 134 -18.47 2.22 -3.98
CA TRP A 134 -19.55 2.37 -4.96
C TRP A 134 -18.95 2.75 -6.30
N LEU A 135 -19.20 1.99 -7.35
CA LEU A 135 -18.69 2.31 -8.70
C LEU A 135 -19.53 3.37 -9.43
N ASN A 136 -20.69 3.72 -8.88
CA ASN A 136 -21.64 4.68 -9.43
C ASN A 136 -21.89 5.88 -8.51
N ARG A 137 -21.07 6.05 -7.46
CA ARG A 137 -21.17 7.17 -6.52
C ARG A 137 -19.85 7.92 -6.50
N THR A 138 -19.94 9.23 -6.57
CA THR A 138 -18.76 10.08 -6.68
C THR A 138 -17.97 10.09 -5.38
N ASN A 139 -16.65 9.98 -5.50
CA ASN A 139 -15.62 10.25 -4.49
C ASN A 139 -15.94 9.67 -3.10
N SER A 140 -16.35 8.40 -3.00
CA SER A 140 -16.73 7.84 -1.69
C SER A 140 -16.28 6.40 -1.46
N ILE A 141 -15.94 6.11 -0.20
CA ILE A 141 -15.77 4.75 0.32
C ILE A 141 -16.83 4.49 1.40
N SER A 142 -17.04 3.24 1.78
CA SER A 142 -18.02 2.85 2.80
C SER A 142 -17.40 1.95 3.85
N LEU A 143 -17.79 2.14 5.11
CA LEU A 143 -17.41 1.30 6.25
C LEU A 143 -18.66 0.67 6.88
N GLY A 144 -18.69 -0.65 6.98
CA GLY A 144 -19.89 -1.36 7.39
C GLY A 144 -21.04 -1.27 6.38
N VAL A 145 -22.17 -1.84 6.75
CA VAL A 145 -23.48 -1.67 6.08
C VAL A 145 -24.49 -1.09 7.08
N ALA A 146 -25.67 -0.72 6.61
CA ALA A 146 -26.71 -0.22 7.50
C ALA A 146 -27.15 -1.30 8.51
N ASP A 147 -27.54 -0.89 9.71
CA ASP A 147 -27.98 -1.83 10.76
C ASP A 147 -29.20 -2.67 10.31
N SER A 148 -30.02 -2.14 9.41
CA SER A 148 -31.17 -2.85 8.81
C SER A 148 -30.84 -3.72 7.60
N ASP A 149 -29.59 -3.69 7.12
CA ASP A 149 -29.20 -4.40 5.92
C ASP A 149 -28.96 -5.90 6.22
N ILE A 150 -29.73 -6.76 5.55
CA ILE A 150 -29.63 -8.22 5.66
C ILE A 150 -28.72 -8.83 4.59
N GLY A 151 -28.27 -8.03 3.61
CA GLY A 151 -27.44 -8.47 2.49
C GLY A 151 -25.92 -8.34 2.72
N GLY A 152 -25.51 -7.85 3.90
CA GLY A 152 -24.09 -7.70 4.25
C GLY A 152 -23.35 -9.04 4.36
N ILE A 153 -22.21 -9.16 3.68
CA ILE A 153 -21.29 -10.30 3.74
C ILE A 153 -20.06 -10.00 4.61
N GLY A 154 -19.22 -11.01 4.83
CA GLY A 154 -18.02 -10.93 5.67
C GLY A 154 -18.18 -11.66 7.00
N VAL A 155 -17.09 -11.82 7.74
CA VAL A 155 -17.05 -12.60 9.00
C VAL A 155 -17.26 -11.76 10.25
N SER A 156 -17.27 -10.42 10.15
CA SER A 156 -17.55 -9.50 11.26
C SER A 156 -18.88 -9.85 11.95
N PRO A 157 -18.97 -9.87 13.29
CA PRO A 157 -20.23 -10.16 14.00
C PRO A 157 -21.25 -9.01 13.93
N SER A 158 -20.83 -7.81 13.53
CA SER A 158 -21.73 -6.65 13.35
C SER A 158 -21.74 -6.12 11.93
N ASN A 159 -22.87 -5.54 11.54
CA ASN A 159 -23.06 -4.77 10.30
C ASN A 159 -22.20 -3.51 10.27
N ARG A 160 -22.05 -2.82 11.41
CA ARG A 160 -21.29 -1.58 11.53
C ARG A 160 -19.89 -1.81 12.11
N SER A 161 -18.97 -0.92 11.80
CA SER A 161 -17.63 -0.95 12.40
C SER A 161 -17.66 -0.46 13.84
N LYS A 162 -16.88 -1.11 14.72
CA LYS A 162 -16.62 -0.65 16.09
C LYS A 162 -15.13 -0.44 16.29
N VAL A 163 -14.79 0.74 16.80
CA VAL A 163 -13.41 1.18 16.97
C VAL A 163 -13.12 1.42 18.45
N LEU A 164 -11.98 0.96 18.94
CA LEU A 164 -11.45 1.26 20.26
C LEU A 164 -10.43 2.39 20.14
N VAL A 165 -10.70 3.52 20.80
CA VAL A 165 -9.81 4.69 20.84
C VAL A 165 -9.48 4.98 22.30
N ASP A 166 -8.25 4.69 22.71
CA ASP A 166 -7.76 4.96 24.07
C ASP A 166 -8.69 4.40 25.17
N GLY A 167 -9.20 3.18 24.95
CA GLY A 167 -10.15 2.49 25.84
C GLY A 167 -11.63 2.84 25.64
N VAL A 168 -11.97 3.76 24.73
CA VAL A 168 -13.35 4.17 24.44
C VAL A 168 -13.87 3.47 23.19
N PHE A 169 -15.08 2.89 23.24
CA PHE A 169 -15.73 2.32 22.07
C PHE A 169 -16.48 3.37 21.26
N LEU A 170 -16.18 3.45 19.99
CA LEU A 170 -16.90 4.26 19.01
C LEU A 170 -17.65 3.34 18.06
N ALA A 171 -18.97 3.41 18.08
CA ALA A 171 -19.82 2.76 17.09
C ALA A 171 -19.96 3.69 15.88
N LEU A 172 -19.33 3.34 14.76
CA LEU A 172 -19.41 4.14 13.55
C LEU A 172 -20.76 3.90 12.88
N SER A 173 -21.57 4.95 12.73
CA SER A 173 -22.88 4.84 12.07
C SER A 173 -23.31 6.18 11.50
N LYS A 174 -23.92 6.17 10.31
CA LYS A 174 -24.56 7.34 9.70
C LYS A 174 -23.64 8.56 9.54
N VAL A 175 -22.39 8.36 9.13
CA VAL A 175 -21.43 9.45 8.88
C VAL A 175 -21.71 10.04 7.50
N ALA A 176 -22.13 11.32 7.47
CA ALA A 176 -22.52 12.08 6.28
C ALA A 176 -23.61 11.42 5.41
N HIS A 177 -24.29 10.41 5.93
CA HIS A 177 -25.35 9.66 5.27
C HIS A 177 -26.40 9.21 6.27
N ARG A 178 -27.65 9.07 5.82
CA ARG A 178 -28.78 8.67 6.68
C ARG A 178 -28.71 7.24 7.21
N ASP A 179 -28.01 6.36 6.49
CA ASP A 179 -27.97 4.91 6.76
C ASP A 179 -26.55 4.32 6.87
N TYR A 180 -25.53 4.94 6.28
CA TYR A 180 -24.20 4.34 6.09
C TYR A 180 -23.11 5.21 6.72
N VAL A 181 -21.94 4.63 6.95
CA VAL A 181 -20.70 5.39 7.22
C VAL A 181 -20.03 5.64 5.89
N LEU A 182 -20.07 6.88 5.42
CA LEU A 182 -19.73 7.22 4.05
C LEU A 182 -18.70 8.36 4.02
N PRO A 183 -17.40 8.06 4.19
CA PRO A 183 -16.35 9.04 3.96
C PRO A 183 -16.39 9.55 2.52
N ILE A 184 -16.52 10.86 2.37
CA ILE A 184 -16.45 11.56 1.08
C ILE A 184 -15.04 12.10 0.91
N LEU A 185 -14.46 11.88 -0.26
CA LEU A 185 -13.12 12.34 -0.63
C LEU A 185 -13.19 13.62 -1.47
N PRO A 186 -12.12 14.44 -1.51
CA PRO A 186 -12.08 15.63 -2.33
C PRO A 186 -12.27 15.30 -3.82
N PRO A 187 -12.64 16.28 -4.66
CA PRO A 187 -12.63 16.12 -6.12
C PRO A 187 -11.26 15.63 -6.61
N ALA A 188 -11.24 14.76 -7.62
CA ALA A 188 -10.00 14.30 -8.24
C ALA A 188 -9.12 15.48 -8.73
N PRO A 189 -7.78 15.36 -8.75
CA PRO A 189 -6.89 16.39 -9.28
C PRO A 189 -7.30 16.84 -10.68
N ASP A 190 -7.24 18.13 -10.95
CA ASP A 190 -7.61 18.76 -12.23
C ASP A 190 -6.44 19.49 -12.89
N GLY A 191 -5.23 19.36 -12.34
CA GLY A 191 -4.03 20.03 -12.84
C GLY A 191 -3.94 21.51 -12.50
N THR A 192 -4.81 22.06 -11.64
CA THR A 192 -4.82 23.49 -11.27
C THR A 192 -4.09 23.80 -9.96
N LYS A 193 -3.61 22.78 -9.25
CA LYS A 193 -2.85 22.93 -7.99
C LYS A 193 -1.39 22.55 -8.19
N THR A 194 -0.49 23.32 -7.60
CA THR A 194 0.92 22.95 -7.44
C THR A 194 1.24 22.63 -5.99
N TYR A 195 2.23 21.76 -5.79
CA TYR A 195 2.84 21.48 -4.50
C TYR A 195 4.33 21.79 -4.58
N ASP A 196 4.80 22.65 -3.69
CA ASP A 196 6.22 22.91 -3.50
C ASP A 196 6.75 22.07 -2.35
N SER A 197 7.53 21.05 -2.69
CA SER A 197 8.20 20.17 -1.75
C SER A 197 9.17 20.89 -0.81
N ALA A 198 9.81 22.00 -1.19
CA ALA A 198 10.72 22.71 -0.28
C ALA A 198 9.97 23.37 0.89
N THR A 199 8.84 24.01 0.58
CA THR A 199 8.07 24.78 1.57
C THR A 199 6.90 23.99 2.16
N GLY A 200 6.49 22.91 1.51
CA GLY A 200 5.28 22.13 1.82
C GLY A 200 3.98 22.87 1.48
N ARG A 201 4.04 23.88 0.63
CA ARG A 201 2.89 24.72 0.29
C ARG A 201 2.15 24.15 -0.92
N VAL A 202 0.84 24.06 -0.80
CA VAL A 202 -0.07 23.85 -1.95
C VAL A 202 -0.61 25.19 -2.40
N THR A 203 -0.55 25.46 -3.71
CA THR A 203 -1.06 26.68 -4.32
C THR A 203 -2.13 26.33 -5.34
N GLN A 204 -3.32 26.93 -5.19
CA GLN A 204 -4.39 26.89 -6.19
C GLN A 204 -4.13 27.99 -7.23
N HIS A 205 -4.15 27.63 -8.51
CA HIS A 205 -4.07 28.56 -9.64
C HIS A 205 -5.44 28.71 -10.30
N ALA A 206 -5.61 29.71 -11.17
CA ALA A 206 -6.89 29.95 -11.83
C ALA A 206 -7.24 28.87 -12.87
N ASN A 207 -6.22 28.26 -13.48
CA ASN A 207 -6.35 27.22 -14.49
C ASN A 207 -5.07 26.35 -14.56
N ALA A 208 -5.11 25.29 -15.35
CA ALA A 208 -3.97 24.38 -15.51
C ALA A 208 -2.76 25.07 -16.16
N ILE A 209 -2.96 25.99 -17.10
CA ILE A 209 -1.85 26.66 -17.81
C ILE A 209 -0.97 27.43 -16.81
N GLU A 210 -1.60 28.17 -15.89
CA GLU A 210 -0.91 28.87 -14.81
C GLU A 210 -0.19 27.93 -13.84
N ALA A 211 -0.81 26.78 -13.52
CA ALA A 211 -0.24 25.80 -12.60
C ALA A 211 0.99 25.10 -13.17
N PHE A 212 0.94 24.69 -14.44
CA PHE A 212 2.10 24.14 -15.14
C PHE A 212 3.19 25.19 -15.37
N ASN A 213 2.89 26.48 -15.13
CA ASN A 213 3.76 27.61 -15.40
C ASN A 213 4.26 27.62 -16.84
N GLU A 214 3.35 27.27 -17.77
CA GLU A 214 3.60 27.45 -19.19
C GLU A 214 3.49 28.94 -19.50
N CYS A 215 4.41 29.48 -20.29
CA CYS A 215 4.44 30.90 -20.59
C CYS A 215 3.21 31.28 -21.44
N ASN A 216 2.18 31.84 -20.81
CA ASN A 216 0.93 32.31 -21.44
C ASN A 216 1.15 33.29 -22.59
N THR A 217 2.24 34.08 -22.53
CA THR A 217 2.63 34.97 -23.62
C THR A 217 3.65 34.23 -24.47
N ARG A 218 3.26 33.87 -25.70
CA ARG A 218 4.24 33.48 -26.73
C ARG A 218 5.36 34.52 -26.87
N ALA A 219 5.14 35.78 -26.46
CA ALA A 219 6.15 36.83 -26.49
C ALA A 219 7.33 36.57 -25.51
N PRO A 220 8.59 36.56 -26.00
CA PRO A 220 9.77 36.60 -25.15
C PRO A 220 9.88 37.96 -24.43
N ASN A 221 10.49 37.97 -23.24
CA ASN A 221 10.67 39.17 -22.42
C ASN A 221 11.83 40.07 -22.90
N GLY A 222 12.55 39.66 -23.93
CA GLY A 222 13.61 40.43 -24.58
C GLY A 222 14.16 39.74 -25.83
N SER A 223 14.72 40.52 -26.75
CA SER A 223 15.37 40.02 -27.98
C SER A 223 16.64 40.81 -28.29
N ALA A 224 17.69 40.13 -28.77
CA ALA A 224 18.98 40.75 -29.08
C ALA A 224 19.16 41.10 -30.57
N VAL A 225 18.86 40.18 -31.51
CA VAL A 225 19.08 40.37 -32.97
C VAL A 225 18.05 39.57 -33.81
N GLY A 226 16.89 40.16 -34.10
CA GLY A 226 15.83 39.51 -34.88
C GLY A 226 14.44 40.08 -34.58
N VAL A 227 13.39 39.45 -35.12
CA VAL A 227 11.99 39.82 -34.88
C VAL A 227 11.22 38.59 -34.41
N TYR A 228 10.45 38.73 -33.33
CA TYR A 228 9.58 37.67 -32.82
C TYR A 228 8.13 37.92 -33.25
N ASP A 229 7.55 36.98 -33.97
CA ASP A 229 6.12 36.91 -34.26
C ASP A 229 5.41 36.18 -33.11
N ILE A 230 4.63 36.94 -32.35
CA ILE A 230 3.93 36.46 -31.16
C ILE A 230 2.83 35.47 -31.52
N GLU A 231 2.12 35.69 -32.62
CA GLU A 231 1.00 34.82 -33.02
C GLU A 231 1.53 33.49 -33.55
N ALA A 232 2.57 33.52 -34.37
CA ALA A 232 3.16 32.32 -34.95
C ALA A 232 4.12 31.60 -33.99
N GLY A 233 4.62 32.27 -32.94
CA GLY A 233 5.66 31.74 -32.07
C GLY A 233 7.03 31.61 -32.77
N ILE A 234 7.27 32.47 -33.77
CA ILE A 234 8.42 32.39 -34.67
C ILE A 234 9.40 33.53 -34.40
N TYR A 235 10.64 33.19 -34.10
CA TYR A 235 11.76 34.13 -34.09
C TYR A 235 12.51 34.08 -35.41
N SER A 236 12.58 35.21 -36.13
CA SER A 236 13.30 35.33 -37.39
C SER A 236 14.60 36.11 -37.22
N PHE A 237 15.71 35.56 -37.71
CA PHE A 237 17.02 36.20 -37.69
C PHE A 237 17.18 37.15 -38.89
N ASN A 238 17.59 38.40 -38.63
CA ASN A 238 17.75 39.42 -39.68
C ASN A 238 19.19 39.49 -40.26
N GLY A 239 20.13 38.69 -39.75
CA GLY A 239 21.53 38.74 -40.14
C GLY A 239 22.31 37.53 -39.63
N THR A 240 23.64 37.60 -39.70
CA THR A 240 24.55 36.49 -39.36
C THR A 240 25.24 36.61 -38.00
N SER A 241 24.97 37.68 -37.27
CA SER A 241 25.49 37.87 -35.91
C SER A 241 24.72 37.00 -34.92
N ALA A 242 25.41 36.46 -33.92
CA ALA A 242 24.80 35.65 -32.88
C ALA A 242 23.60 36.38 -32.25
N GLY A 243 22.46 35.71 -32.17
CA GLY A 243 21.20 36.32 -31.79
C GLY A 243 20.26 35.33 -31.13
N GLY A 244 19.13 35.82 -30.60
CA GLY A 244 18.21 34.98 -29.85
C GLY A 244 17.17 35.77 -29.07
N PHE A 245 16.44 35.06 -28.23
CA PHE A 245 15.37 35.61 -27.39
C PHE A 245 15.38 35.02 -25.98
N VAL A 246 14.83 35.76 -25.03
CA VAL A 246 14.82 35.42 -23.60
C VAL A 246 13.40 35.15 -23.13
N TYR A 247 13.19 34.05 -22.41
CA TYR A 247 12.02 33.86 -21.56
C TYR A 247 12.43 33.94 -20.10
N SER A 248 11.67 34.72 -19.32
CA SER A 248 11.95 34.87 -17.90
C SER A 248 11.34 33.73 -17.08
N ASN A 249 12.02 33.34 -16.01
CA ASN A 249 11.43 32.49 -14.98
C ASN A 249 10.49 33.33 -14.11
N LYS A 250 9.36 32.76 -13.66
CA LYS A 250 8.40 33.46 -12.78
C LYS A 250 9.01 33.85 -11.42
N ALA A 251 10.05 33.13 -10.98
CA ALA A 251 10.90 33.49 -9.85
C ALA A 251 12.33 33.83 -10.33
N ALA A 252 12.90 34.91 -9.80
CA ALA A 252 14.14 35.48 -10.34
C ALA A 252 15.41 34.64 -10.08
N SER A 253 15.43 33.74 -9.09
CA SER A 253 16.65 32.99 -8.72
C SER A 253 16.33 31.60 -8.16
N GLY A 254 17.25 30.64 -8.32
CA GLY A 254 17.18 29.30 -7.71
C GLY A 254 17.05 28.16 -8.73
N SER A 255 16.98 26.93 -8.22
CA SER A 255 16.88 25.70 -9.03
C SER A 255 15.52 25.63 -9.73
N HIS A 256 15.51 25.56 -11.06
CA HIS A 256 14.31 25.39 -11.85
C HIS A 256 14.46 24.22 -12.83
N GLN A 257 13.36 23.50 -13.04
CA GLN A 257 13.19 22.57 -14.14
C GLN A 257 12.65 23.33 -15.34
N VAL A 258 13.34 23.23 -16.46
CA VAL A 258 12.96 23.88 -17.72
C VAL A 258 12.73 22.82 -18.78
N GLU A 259 11.59 22.92 -19.47
CA GLU A 259 11.25 22.13 -20.63
C GLU A 259 10.87 23.05 -21.80
N ILE A 260 11.55 22.89 -22.93
CA ILE A 260 11.34 23.71 -24.12
C ILE A 260 11.23 22.78 -25.32
N VAL A 261 10.16 22.95 -26.10
CA VAL A 261 10.00 22.28 -27.39
C VAL A 261 10.10 23.32 -28.48
N PHE A 262 11.06 23.17 -29.38
CA PHE A 262 11.33 24.15 -30.43
C PHE A 262 11.83 23.47 -31.72
N SER A 263 11.92 24.22 -32.81
CA SER A 263 12.51 23.76 -34.07
C SER A 263 13.26 24.88 -34.78
N SER A 264 14.27 24.55 -35.57
CA SER A 264 14.98 25.48 -36.45
C SER A 264 14.62 25.22 -37.91
N SER A 265 14.48 26.26 -38.74
CA SER A 265 14.22 26.09 -40.17
C SER A 265 15.43 25.55 -40.95
N THR A 266 16.63 25.59 -40.35
CA THR A 266 17.90 25.10 -40.92
C THR A 266 18.69 24.31 -39.88
N ASP A 267 19.61 23.46 -40.33
CA ASP A 267 20.58 22.80 -39.44
C ASP A 267 21.40 23.86 -38.71
N THR A 268 21.47 23.78 -37.38
CA THR A 268 22.12 24.82 -36.59
C THR A 268 22.59 24.33 -35.22
N PHE A 269 23.34 25.16 -34.53
CA PHE A 269 23.64 25.00 -33.11
C PHE A 269 22.77 25.95 -32.30
N VAL A 270 22.22 25.47 -31.18
CA VAL A 270 21.44 26.29 -30.25
C VAL A 270 22.06 26.23 -28.87
N GLU A 271 22.35 27.40 -28.32
CA GLU A 271 22.85 27.62 -26.97
C GLU A 271 21.71 28.04 -26.05
N PHE A 272 21.63 27.41 -24.89
CA PHE A 272 20.81 27.83 -23.76
C PHE A 272 21.73 28.45 -22.73
N ARG A 273 21.46 29.71 -22.36
CA ARG A 273 22.29 30.49 -21.44
C ARG A 273 21.45 31.03 -20.28
N ASP A 274 22.08 31.23 -19.13
CA ASP A 274 21.42 31.78 -17.92
C ASP A 274 21.17 33.27 -18.09
N SER A 275 19.94 33.68 -18.41
CA SER A 275 19.67 35.07 -18.81
C SER A 275 19.58 36.00 -17.60
N SER A 276 20.53 36.94 -17.48
CA SER A 276 20.50 38.02 -16.48
C SER A 276 20.04 39.37 -17.06
N ALA A 277 20.26 39.60 -18.37
CA ALA A 277 19.73 40.68 -19.21
C ALA A 277 20.08 40.39 -20.69
N ALA A 278 19.58 41.17 -21.66
CA ALA A 278 19.64 40.93 -23.12
C ALA A 278 21.06 40.82 -23.79
N ASN A 279 22.14 40.69 -23.02
CA ASN A 279 23.51 40.62 -23.53
C ASN A 279 24.06 39.18 -23.42
N GLY A 280 24.29 38.54 -24.57
CA GLY A 280 24.66 37.12 -24.74
C GLY A 280 26.04 36.66 -24.23
N SER A 281 26.57 37.27 -23.17
CA SER A 281 27.78 36.85 -22.45
C SER A 281 27.50 35.93 -21.26
N ASP A 282 26.22 35.66 -20.98
CA ASP A 282 25.79 34.85 -19.85
C ASP A 282 26.29 33.38 -19.93
N PRO A 283 26.47 32.70 -18.78
CA PRO A 283 26.99 31.33 -18.70
C PRO A 283 26.22 30.36 -19.60
N LEU A 284 26.95 29.53 -20.35
CA LEU A 284 26.37 28.45 -21.14
C LEU A 284 25.81 27.37 -20.21
N ILE A 285 24.51 27.11 -20.31
CA ILE A 285 23.83 26.01 -19.63
C ILE A 285 23.96 24.75 -20.48
N LYS A 286 23.62 24.87 -21.77
CA LYS A 286 23.58 23.73 -22.69
C LYS A 286 23.81 24.19 -24.12
N LEU A 287 24.51 23.37 -24.90
CA LEU A 287 24.63 23.53 -26.35
C LEU A 287 24.09 22.26 -27.00
N ILE A 288 23.27 22.40 -28.04
CA ILE A 288 22.77 21.28 -28.83
C ILE A 288 22.88 21.55 -30.32
N GLN A 289 23.03 20.48 -31.10
CA GLN A 289 22.86 20.52 -32.54
C GLN A 289 21.40 20.21 -32.88
N VAL A 290 20.82 21.01 -33.77
CA VAL A 290 19.41 20.96 -34.15
C VAL A 290 19.34 20.74 -35.65
N SER A 291 18.61 19.71 -36.07
CA SER A 291 18.37 19.41 -37.48
C SER A 291 17.23 20.27 -38.03
N ALA A 292 17.33 20.67 -39.28
CA ALA A 292 16.34 21.50 -39.96
C ALA A 292 14.94 20.87 -39.88
N ASN A 293 13.96 21.70 -39.53
CA ASN A 293 12.54 21.38 -39.43
C ASN A 293 12.22 20.20 -38.52
N THR A 294 13.18 19.79 -37.68
CA THR A 294 13.00 18.76 -36.66
C THR A 294 12.64 19.43 -35.34
N LYS A 295 11.70 18.82 -34.60
CA LYS A 295 11.34 19.30 -33.27
C LYS A 295 12.32 18.72 -32.26
N ASP A 296 12.92 19.59 -31.48
CA ASP A 296 13.79 19.24 -30.38
C ASP A 296 13.10 19.58 -29.06
N THR A 297 13.11 18.61 -28.15
CA THR A 297 12.69 18.78 -26.76
C THR A 297 13.94 18.81 -25.90
N ILE A 298 14.12 19.89 -25.14
CA ILE A 298 15.18 19.97 -24.15
C ILE A 298 14.59 20.07 -22.76
N LYS A 299 15.09 19.20 -21.88
CA LYS A 299 14.82 19.20 -20.44
C LYS A 299 16.12 19.40 -19.71
N PHE A 300 16.15 20.34 -18.77
CA PHE A 300 17.29 20.52 -17.88
C PHE A 300 16.85 21.14 -16.55
N THR A 301 17.60 20.84 -15.50
CA THR A 301 17.51 21.55 -14.22
C THR A 301 18.67 22.52 -14.13
N HIS A 302 18.43 23.79 -13.84
CA HIS A 302 19.48 24.80 -13.69
C HIS A 302 19.22 25.72 -12.50
N ASN A 303 20.29 26.10 -11.80
CA ASN A 303 20.25 27.11 -10.74
C ASN A 303 20.42 28.50 -11.36
N PHE A 304 19.31 29.18 -11.63
CA PHE A 304 19.32 30.49 -12.25
C PHE A 304 19.78 31.57 -11.29
N ALA A 305 20.68 32.44 -11.76
CA ALA A 305 21.15 33.58 -10.99
C ALA A 305 20.10 34.70 -10.92
N ASN A 306 19.50 35.10 -12.06
CA ASN A 306 18.66 36.31 -12.15
C ASN A 306 17.49 36.26 -13.17
N GLY A 307 17.05 35.08 -13.62
CA GLY A 307 15.62 34.93 -13.95
C GLY A 307 15.24 34.69 -15.41
N GLY A 308 15.95 33.83 -16.15
CA GLY A 308 15.42 33.29 -17.41
C GLY A 308 16.40 32.43 -18.19
N VAL A 309 15.95 31.92 -19.33
CA VAL A 309 16.81 31.21 -20.28
C VAL A 309 16.88 32.00 -21.57
N TYR A 310 18.10 32.27 -22.00
CA TYR A 310 18.40 32.88 -23.29
C TYR A 310 18.66 31.78 -24.31
N LEU A 311 17.75 31.64 -25.28
CA LEU A 311 17.91 30.73 -26.41
C LEU A 311 18.63 31.49 -27.53
N ARG A 312 19.89 31.13 -27.78
CA ARG A 312 20.79 31.81 -28.70
C ARG A 312 21.24 30.88 -29.82
N VAL A 313 21.22 31.38 -31.05
CA VAL A 313 21.92 30.77 -32.18
C VAL A 313 23.26 31.49 -32.34
N PRO A 314 24.41 30.80 -32.24
CA PRO A 314 25.72 31.44 -32.24
C PRO A 314 26.13 31.94 -33.65
N THR A 315 25.66 31.29 -34.71
CA THR A 315 25.95 31.64 -36.11
C THR A 315 24.68 31.49 -36.96
N PRO A 316 23.69 32.40 -36.83
CA PRO A 316 22.47 32.30 -37.61
C PRO A 316 22.71 32.66 -39.07
N VAL A 317 21.77 32.30 -39.95
CA VAL A 317 21.69 32.86 -41.31
C VAL A 317 20.52 33.83 -41.42
N ALA A 318 20.63 34.84 -42.27
CA ALA A 318 19.54 35.78 -42.51
C ALA A 318 18.30 35.04 -43.04
N GLY A 319 17.15 35.25 -42.42
CA GLY A 319 15.90 34.54 -42.71
C GLY A 319 15.73 33.20 -42.01
N GLN A 320 16.72 32.72 -41.23
CA GLN A 320 16.54 31.55 -40.37
C GLN A 320 15.43 31.80 -39.36
N GLN A 321 14.67 30.76 -39.04
CA GLN A 321 13.57 30.82 -38.08
C GLN A 321 13.75 29.80 -36.95
N ILE A 322 13.46 30.22 -35.72
CA ILE A 322 13.25 29.33 -34.59
C ILE A 322 11.79 29.41 -34.20
N THR A 323 11.09 28.27 -34.17
CA THR A 323 9.70 28.18 -33.73
C THR A 323 9.64 27.57 -32.35
N ILE A 324 9.00 28.25 -31.40
CA ILE A 324 8.70 27.71 -30.06
C ILE A 324 7.34 27.02 -30.10
N HIS A 325 7.31 25.73 -29.79
CA HIS A 325 6.08 24.95 -29.70
C HIS A 325 5.52 24.95 -28.27
N SER A 326 6.39 24.93 -27.25
CA SER A 326 6.01 25.09 -25.84
C SER A 326 7.20 25.52 -24.99
N TRP A 327 6.91 26.17 -23.85
CA TRP A 327 7.88 26.59 -22.86
C TRP A 327 7.33 26.44 -21.45
N GLN A 328 7.98 25.61 -20.64
CA GLN A 328 7.64 25.39 -19.25
C GLN A 328 8.85 25.64 -18.34
N THR A 329 8.64 26.37 -17.24
CA THR A 329 9.65 26.57 -16.20
C THR A 329 9.02 26.48 -14.83
N LEU A 330 9.44 25.56 -13.98
CA LEU A 330 8.94 25.46 -12.60
C LEU A 330 10.13 25.46 -11.64
N PRO A 331 10.02 26.07 -10.45
CA PRO A 331 10.96 25.78 -9.38
C PRO A 331 11.12 24.26 -9.24
N SER A 332 12.34 23.75 -9.10
CA SER A 332 12.58 22.29 -9.14
C SER A 332 11.90 21.52 -8.00
N THR A 333 11.44 22.25 -6.99
CA THR A 333 10.73 21.72 -5.83
C THR A 333 9.22 21.80 -6.00
N GLU A 334 8.72 22.55 -6.98
CA GLU A 334 7.30 22.76 -7.26
C GLU A 334 6.82 21.89 -8.43
N GLN A 335 5.74 21.16 -8.21
CA GLN A 335 5.16 20.28 -9.23
C GLN A 335 3.64 20.42 -9.26
N VAL A 336 3.06 20.29 -10.45
CA VAL A 336 1.60 20.20 -10.59
C VAL A 336 1.11 18.88 -10.03
N ILE A 337 0.07 18.94 -9.19
CA ILE A 337 -0.55 17.76 -8.60
C ILE A 337 -1.40 17.07 -9.68
N THR A 338 -0.80 16.12 -10.38
CA THR A 338 -1.46 15.27 -11.39
C THR A 338 -1.76 13.86 -10.88
N SER A 339 -1.14 13.46 -9.78
CA SER A 339 -1.40 12.22 -9.03
C SER A 339 -1.27 12.51 -7.54
N ARG A 340 -2.14 11.94 -6.72
CA ARG A 340 -2.04 12.00 -5.25
C ARG A 340 -2.78 10.84 -4.57
N LYS A 341 -2.42 10.59 -3.32
CA LYS A 341 -3.19 9.75 -2.39
C LYS A 341 -3.86 10.61 -1.34
N ASP A 342 -5.15 10.43 -1.13
CA ASP A 342 -5.88 11.09 -0.05
C ASP A 342 -5.90 10.20 1.20
N LEU A 343 -5.75 10.81 2.38
CA LEU A 343 -5.72 10.10 3.65
C LEU A 343 -7.07 10.20 4.35
N VAL A 344 -7.66 9.05 4.65
CA VAL A 344 -8.87 8.93 5.47
C VAL A 344 -8.47 8.48 6.86
N PHE A 345 -8.96 9.16 7.90
CA PHE A 345 -8.71 8.80 9.29
C PHE A 345 -9.87 9.18 10.21
N LEU A 346 -10.00 8.48 11.34
CA LEU A 346 -10.93 8.81 12.41
C LEU A 346 -10.25 9.77 13.36
N GLU A 347 -10.89 10.89 13.72
CA GLU A 347 -10.47 11.78 14.79
C GLU A 347 -11.49 11.71 15.93
N SER A 348 -11.04 11.54 17.16
CA SER A 348 -11.89 11.51 18.35
C SER A 348 -11.37 12.44 19.43
N TRP A 349 -12.25 13.10 20.18
CA TRP A 349 -11.88 14.00 21.26
C TRP A 349 -12.94 14.08 22.35
N HIS A 350 -12.53 14.51 23.53
CA HIS A 350 -13.43 14.78 24.65
C HIS A 350 -13.86 16.24 24.64
N GLU A 351 -15.15 16.51 24.86
CA GLU A 351 -15.66 17.89 24.87
C GLU A 351 -16.83 18.08 25.84
N LYS A 352 -16.82 19.20 26.57
CA LYS A 352 -17.95 19.60 27.41
C LYS A 352 -19.16 19.88 26.50
N ILE A 353 -20.29 19.26 26.80
CA ILE A 353 -21.53 19.48 26.04
C ILE A 353 -21.95 20.95 26.11
N ALA A 354 -21.72 21.60 27.25
CA ALA A 354 -22.10 23.00 27.51
C ALA A 354 -21.35 24.01 26.62
N ASP A 355 -20.11 23.73 26.18
CA ASP A 355 -19.29 24.70 25.44
C ASP A 355 -19.89 25.08 24.08
N LYS A 356 -20.62 24.14 23.45
CA LYS A 356 -21.35 24.36 22.19
C LYS A 356 -22.87 24.19 22.34
N ASP A 357 -23.34 23.89 23.55
CA ASP A 357 -24.73 23.57 23.86
C ASP A 357 -25.37 22.55 22.90
N VAL A 358 -24.63 21.49 22.52
CA VAL A 358 -25.08 20.50 21.54
C VAL A 358 -24.68 19.08 21.95
N VAL A 359 -25.56 18.12 21.71
CA VAL A 359 -25.27 16.68 21.83
C VAL A 359 -25.55 15.98 20.51
N TYR A 360 -24.67 15.05 20.14
CA TYR A 360 -24.80 14.25 18.91
C TYR A 360 -25.07 12.78 19.24
N PRO A 361 -25.96 12.09 18.51
CA PRO A 361 -26.08 10.65 18.62
C PRO A 361 -24.74 9.95 18.38
N LEU A 362 -24.41 9.01 19.25
CA LEU A 362 -23.17 8.20 19.24
C LEU A 362 -21.87 9.03 19.36
N GLY A 363 -21.96 10.33 19.66
CA GLY A 363 -20.81 11.24 19.55
C GLY A 363 -20.41 11.59 18.11
N ASN A 364 -21.19 11.18 17.11
CA ASN A 364 -20.90 11.42 15.70
C ASN A 364 -21.24 12.87 15.30
N VAL A 365 -20.24 13.74 15.16
CA VAL A 365 -20.49 15.13 14.75
C VAL A 365 -20.84 15.27 13.28
N GLN A 366 -20.86 14.16 12.53
CA GLN A 366 -21.26 14.05 11.13
C GLN A 366 -22.51 13.19 10.97
N PHE A 367 -23.32 13.03 12.04
CA PHE A 367 -24.52 12.21 12.01
C PHE A 367 -25.48 12.68 10.91
N GLY A 368 -25.83 11.81 9.96
CA GLY A 368 -26.50 12.17 8.71
C GLY A 368 -28.01 12.01 8.70
N LYS A 369 -28.64 11.69 9.84
CA LYS A 369 -30.09 11.52 9.96
C LYS A 369 -30.71 12.62 10.82
N ASP A 370 -31.83 13.18 10.39
CA ASP A 370 -32.56 14.28 11.02
C ASP A 370 -33.47 13.87 12.18
N ASN A 371 -33.46 12.59 12.55
CA ASN A 371 -34.24 12.04 13.65
C ASN A 371 -33.45 11.00 14.45
N TYR A 372 -33.59 11.03 15.76
CA TYR A 372 -33.05 10.03 16.67
C TYR A 372 -34.05 9.72 17.79
N GLU A 373 -34.48 8.45 17.90
CA GLU A 373 -35.44 7.98 18.92
C GLU A 373 -36.71 8.86 19.07
N GLY A 374 -37.26 9.28 17.93
CA GLY A 374 -38.45 10.13 17.86
C GLY A 374 -38.17 11.62 18.08
N MET A 375 -36.92 12.03 18.28
CA MET A 375 -36.53 13.44 18.41
C MET A 375 -36.05 13.99 17.08
N SER A 376 -36.57 15.15 16.68
CA SER A 376 -36.03 15.92 15.55
C SER A 376 -34.66 16.49 15.90
N LEU A 377 -33.73 16.41 14.96
CA LEU A 377 -32.38 16.93 15.05
C LEU A 377 -32.18 18.09 14.06
N ALA A 378 -31.20 18.95 14.34
CA ALA A 378 -30.84 20.10 13.52
C ALA A 378 -29.36 20.03 13.12
N ASN A 379 -29.03 20.49 11.92
CA ASN A 379 -27.67 20.43 11.35
C ASN A 379 -26.99 21.80 11.21
N ASN A 380 -27.54 22.82 11.85
CA ASN A 380 -27.06 24.21 11.84
C ASN A 380 -26.72 24.71 13.24
N LEU A 381 -26.48 23.80 14.19
CA LEU A 381 -26.20 24.13 15.59
C LEU A 381 -24.76 24.59 15.83
N VAL A 382 -23.83 24.15 14.97
CA VAL A 382 -22.41 24.53 14.98
C VAL A 382 -22.00 24.89 13.56
N ALA A 383 -20.95 25.70 13.39
CA ALA A 383 -20.42 26.05 12.08
C ALA A 383 -20.03 24.80 11.27
N GLN A 384 -20.25 24.84 9.95
CA GLN A 384 -20.11 23.69 9.04
C GLN A 384 -18.73 23.01 9.13
N GLY A 385 -17.65 23.79 9.23
CA GLY A 385 -16.28 23.27 9.34
C GLY A 385 -16.02 22.36 10.55
N TYR A 386 -16.92 22.34 11.54
CA TYR A 386 -16.85 21.41 12.67
C TYR A 386 -17.14 19.95 12.27
N SER A 387 -17.99 19.76 11.25
CA SER A 387 -18.42 18.47 10.70
C SER A 387 -17.78 18.15 9.34
N ALA A 388 -16.99 19.06 8.77
CA ALA A 388 -16.34 18.86 7.48
C ALA A 388 -15.35 17.69 7.52
N PHE A 389 -15.22 16.97 6.40
CA PHE A 389 -14.19 15.94 6.23
C PHE A 389 -12.78 16.55 6.15
N GLY A 390 -12.62 17.70 5.51
CA GLY A 390 -11.33 18.37 5.35
C GLY A 390 -11.53 19.83 4.96
N GLY A 391 -10.44 20.56 4.71
CA GLY A 391 -10.48 21.98 4.36
C GLY A 391 -11.17 22.26 3.01
N TRP A 392 -11.31 21.23 2.17
CA TRP A 392 -11.98 21.27 0.87
C TRP A 392 -13.50 21.09 0.96
N ASP A 393 -14.02 20.61 2.10
CA ASP A 393 -15.42 20.24 2.26
C ASP A 393 -16.24 21.41 2.85
N THR A 394 -17.09 22.00 2.01
CA THR A 394 -17.97 23.12 2.37
C THR A 394 -19.40 22.71 2.69
N ASP A 395 -19.74 21.42 2.55
CA ASP A 395 -21.13 20.97 2.46
C ASP A 395 -21.55 20.13 3.65
N THR A 396 -20.66 19.28 4.17
CA THR A 396 -21.01 18.30 5.21
C THR A 396 -21.39 18.97 6.52
N LYS A 397 -22.57 18.63 7.05
CA LYS A 397 -23.09 19.07 8.36
C LYS A 397 -23.58 17.85 9.14
N GLY A 398 -23.41 17.86 10.46
CA GLY A 398 -23.96 16.83 11.34
C GLY A 398 -25.24 17.26 12.04
N TYR A 399 -26.20 16.36 12.11
CA TYR A 399 -27.44 16.52 12.86
C TYR A 399 -27.23 16.22 14.35
N GLY A 400 -27.50 17.21 15.19
CA GLY A 400 -27.49 17.11 16.65
C GLY A 400 -28.70 17.79 17.26
N VAL A 401 -28.72 17.94 18.58
CA VAL A 401 -29.78 18.65 19.29
C VAL A 401 -29.20 19.56 20.37
N LYS A 402 -29.83 20.71 20.59
CA LYS A 402 -29.41 21.64 21.64
C LYS A 402 -29.65 21.04 23.03
N TRP A 403 -28.60 20.99 23.84
CA TRP A 403 -28.66 20.31 25.14
C TRP A 403 -29.57 21.04 26.14
N SER A 404 -29.46 22.37 26.17
CA SER A 404 -30.26 23.26 27.02
C SER A 404 -31.77 23.17 26.75
N THR A 405 -32.17 22.85 25.52
CA THR A 405 -33.59 22.79 25.11
C THR A 405 -34.20 21.39 25.23
N LEU A 406 -33.41 20.35 25.50
CA LEU A 406 -33.92 19.00 25.67
C LEU A 406 -34.76 18.88 26.95
N SER A 407 -35.91 18.18 26.84
CA SER A 407 -36.67 17.75 28.02
C SER A 407 -35.86 16.79 28.88
N ALA A 408 -36.18 16.71 30.18
CA ALA A 408 -35.51 15.79 31.10
C ALA A 408 -35.56 14.33 30.60
N VAL A 409 -36.71 13.89 30.07
CA VAL A 409 -36.89 12.54 29.50
C VAL A 409 -35.95 12.29 28.33
N ASN A 410 -35.82 13.27 27.42
CA ASN A 410 -34.95 13.13 26.25
C ASN A 410 -33.47 13.23 26.61
N ARG A 411 -33.08 14.03 27.61
CA ARG A 411 -31.70 14.00 28.15
C ARG A 411 -31.35 12.62 28.68
N VAL A 412 -32.25 11.99 29.43
CA VAL A 412 -32.05 10.64 29.98
C VAL A 412 -31.82 9.60 28.88
N LYS A 413 -32.46 9.72 27.71
CA LYS A 413 -32.17 8.83 26.56
C LYS A 413 -30.71 8.90 26.13
N PHE A 414 -30.15 10.12 26.04
CA PHE A 414 -28.75 10.32 25.70
C PHE A 414 -27.80 9.82 26.80
N LEU A 415 -28.14 10.05 28.08
CA LEU A 415 -27.29 9.72 29.21
C LEU A 415 -27.24 8.20 29.50
N LYS A 416 -28.36 7.49 29.33
CA LYS A 416 -28.47 6.06 29.62
C LYS A 416 -27.80 5.15 28.59
N ASN A 417 -27.68 5.59 27.34
CA ASN A 417 -27.08 4.77 26.30
C ASN A 417 -25.55 4.94 26.31
N PRO A 418 -24.78 3.90 26.69
CA PRO A 418 -23.33 3.99 26.79
C PRO A 418 -22.64 4.22 25.43
N GLU A 419 -23.28 3.89 24.30
CA GLU A 419 -22.72 4.16 22.96
C GLU A 419 -22.68 5.67 22.61
N HIS A 420 -23.37 6.52 23.37
CA HIS A 420 -23.24 7.97 23.25
C HIS A 420 -21.99 8.54 23.91
N ASN A 421 -21.27 7.70 24.68
CA ASN A 421 -20.02 8.03 25.34
C ASN A 421 -20.08 9.34 26.14
N ILE A 422 -21.14 9.49 26.95
CA ILE A 422 -21.31 10.63 27.84
C ILE A 422 -20.95 10.21 29.27
N TYR A 423 -20.15 11.02 29.94
CA TYR A 423 -19.88 10.89 31.37
C TYR A 423 -19.99 12.24 32.08
N TYR A 424 -20.24 12.20 33.37
CA TYR A 424 -20.23 13.39 34.21
C TYR A 424 -18.90 13.51 34.97
N ASP A 425 -18.26 14.66 34.83
CA ASP A 425 -17.08 15.04 35.61
C ASP A 425 -17.51 15.89 36.82
N PRO A 426 -17.40 15.36 38.06
CA PRO A 426 -17.78 16.10 39.26
C PRO A 426 -16.84 17.27 39.60
N GLU A 427 -15.58 17.24 39.16
CA GLU A 427 -14.61 18.32 39.39
C GLU A 427 -14.88 19.48 38.44
N ALA A 428 -15.06 19.17 37.15
CA ALA A 428 -15.43 20.16 36.13
C ALA A 428 -16.90 20.58 36.19
N LYS A 429 -17.73 19.85 36.95
CA LYS A 429 -19.20 20.01 37.05
C LYS A 429 -19.89 20.02 35.68
N ALA A 430 -19.44 19.16 34.78
CA ALA A 430 -19.84 19.18 33.39
C ALA A 430 -20.11 17.78 32.83
N TYR A 431 -21.07 17.69 31.92
CA TYR A 431 -21.21 16.52 31.05
C TYR A 431 -20.21 16.61 29.92
N ILE A 432 -19.42 15.56 29.75
CA ILE A 432 -18.44 15.41 28.69
C ILE A 432 -18.97 14.36 27.72
N GLN A 433 -18.95 14.67 26.44
CA GLN A 433 -19.20 13.68 25.39
C GLN A 433 -17.87 13.37 24.68
N VAL A 434 -17.56 12.08 24.51
CA VAL A 434 -16.53 11.67 23.56
C VAL A 434 -17.13 11.75 22.16
N ARG A 435 -16.58 12.65 21.36
CA ARG A 435 -17.03 12.93 20.00
C ARG A 435 -16.06 12.33 18.99
N TYR A 436 -16.55 12.13 17.77
CA TYR A 436 -15.72 11.73 16.65
C TYR A 436 -16.19 12.33 15.33
N ARG A 437 -15.26 12.41 14.38
CA ARG A 437 -15.49 12.63 12.96
C ARG A 437 -14.53 11.77 12.15
N ILE A 438 -14.93 11.47 10.92
CA ILE A 438 -13.99 11.02 9.90
C ILE A 438 -13.46 12.25 9.18
N ARG A 439 -12.14 12.30 9.04
CA ARG A 439 -11.38 13.31 8.31
C ARG A 439 -10.89 12.70 6.99
N VAL A 440 -10.87 13.51 5.94
CA VAL A 440 -10.22 13.20 4.67
C VAL A 440 -9.32 14.36 4.27
N THR A 441 -8.02 14.13 4.34
CA THR A 441 -7.00 15.10 3.98
C THR A 441 -6.55 14.87 2.53
N GLU A 442 -6.68 15.92 1.72
CA GLU A 442 -6.20 15.95 0.34
C GLU A 442 -4.67 15.77 0.31
N GLY A 443 -4.18 14.78 -0.45
CA GLY A 443 -2.75 14.57 -0.60
C GLY A 443 -2.06 15.71 -1.37
N CYS A 444 -0.79 15.96 -1.07
CA CYS A 444 0.05 16.88 -1.86
C CYS A 444 0.80 16.16 -3.01
N GLY A 445 0.51 14.88 -3.21
CA GLY A 445 1.20 13.94 -4.09
C GLY A 445 1.01 12.51 -3.55
N ASP A 446 1.81 11.55 -4.02
CA ASP A 446 1.69 10.14 -3.59
C ASP A 446 2.63 9.76 -2.42
N ASP A 447 3.60 10.64 -2.09
CA ASP A 447 4.69 10.42 -1.11
C ASP A 447 4.27 10.59 0.36
N TRP A 448 3.32 9.78 0.79
CA TRP A 448 3.10 9.58 2.22
C TRP A 448 4.30 8.86 2.85
N VAL A 449 4.55 9.10 4.15
CA VAL A 449 5.60 8.39 4.89
C VAL A 449 5.47 6.87 4.72
N GLU A 450 6.61 6.17 4.56
CA GLU A 450 6.66 4.71 4.29
C GLU A 450 5.81 3.88 5.27
N SER A 451 5.55 4.39 6.48
CA SER A 451 4.49 3.88 7.35
C SER A 451 3.74 5.03 8.05
N ILE A 452 2.47 5.22 7.67
CA ILE A 452 1.47 6.01 8.42
C ILE A 452 1.02 5.26 9.69
N THR A 453 1.40 3.99 9.84
CA THR A 453 0.99 3.17 10.98
C THR A 453 1.66 3.69 12.28
N PRO A 454 0.90 3.80 13.39
CA PRO A 454 1.38 4.39 14.64
C PRO A 454 2.30 3.47 15.47
N THR A 455 3.41 2.97 14.90
CA THR A 455 4.34 2.04 15.58
C THR A 455 5.61 2.68 16.14
N ASN A 456 6.21 3.67 15.48
CA ASN A 456 7.62 4.04 15.69
C ASN A 456 7.90 5.49 16.15
N ASN A 457 7.25 5.97 17.22
CA ASN A 457 7.50 7.33 17.78
C ASN A 457 7.42 8.47 16.73
N ASN A 458 6.49 8.29 15.77
CA ASN A 458 6.40 9.06 14.53
C ASN A 458 5.47 10.26 14.68
N TYR A 459 5.57 11.20 13.76
CA TYR A 459 4.52 12.20 13.53
C TYR A 459 3.53 11.69 12.50
N PHE A 460 2.25 11.99 12.68
CA PHE A 460 1.25 11.76 11.62
C PHE A 460 1.40 12.86 10.57
N ARG A 461 2.03 12.55 9.44
CA ARG A 461 2.40 13.57 8.44
C ARG A 461 2.54 13.03 7.02
N TYR A 462 2.46 13.96 6.09
CA TYR A 462 2.84 13.81 4.70
C TYR A 462 4.37 13.96 4.55
N ASN A 463 5.04 12.91 4.06
CA ASN A 463 6.50 12.77 3.88
C ASN A 463 7.38 12.92 5.17
N LYS A 464 8.44 12.10 5.29
CA LYS A 464 9.33 12.06 6.47
C LYS A 464 10.35 13.21 6.49
N TYR A 465 10.72 13.73 5.33
CA TYR A 465 11.83 14.69 5.19
C TYR A 465 11.39 16.16 5.27
N HIS A 466 10.09 16.42 5.45
CA HIS A 466 9.56 17.79 5.43
C HIS A 466 8.99 18.20 6.78
N GLN A 467 9.19 19.49 7.13
CA GLN A 467 8.72 20.12 8.36
C GLN A 467 7.29 20.69 8.25
N SER A 468 6.68 20.65 7.06
CA SER A 468 5.44 21.39 6.77
C SER A 468 4.20 20.51 6.55
N GLY A 469 4.33 19.18 6.58
CA GLY A 469 3.29 18.22 6.19
C GLY A 469 2.52 17.58 7.35
N TYR A 470 2.53 18.15 8.56
CA TYR A 470 1.89 17.51 9.72
C TYR A 470 0.37 17.54 9.62
N ILE A 471 -0.29 16.41 9.88
CA ILE A 471 -1.75 16.38 9.98
C ILE A 471 -2.17 17.18 11.21
N SER A 472 -3.04 18.18 11.00
CA SER A 472 -3.51 19.07 12.06
C SER A 472 -4.57 18.38 12.91
N PRO A 473 -4.39 18.32 14.25
CA PRO A 473 -5.49 18.10 15.18
C PRO A 473 -6.49 19.25 15.05
N GLN A 474 -7.77 18.93 14.97
CA GLN A 474 -8.85 19.91 14.96
C GLN A 474 -9.60 19.90 16.29
N GLY A 475 -9.81 18.73 16.92
CA GLY A 475 -10.53 18.58 18.19
C GLY A 475 -11.83 19.40 18.24
N VAL A 476 -11.94 20.31 19.22
CA VAL A 476 -13.09 21.20 19.43
C VAL A 476 -13.22 22.33 18.40
N GLY A 477 -12.23 22.52 17.52
CA GLY A 477 -12.18 23.59 16.53
C GLY A 477 -13.28 23.47 15.47
N THR A 478 -13.84 24.62 15.08
CA THR A 478 -14.94 24.72 14.11
C THR A 478 -14.49 25.06 12.69
N ILE A 479 -13.19 25.25 12.48
CA ILE A 479 -12.57 25.49 11.18
C ILE A 479 -11.78 24.23 10.81
N ALA A 480 -12.13 23.63 9.68
CA ALA A 480 -11.42 22.48 9.16
C ALA A 480 -10.03 22.89 8.68
N LYS A 481 -9.01 22.18 9.17
CA LYS A 481 -7.62 22.40 8.79
C LYS A 481 -6.93 21.07 8.59
N ASP A 482 -6.37 20.86 7.41
CA ASP A 482 -5.74 19.60 7.04
C ASP A 482 -4.30 19.49 7.54
N PHE A 483 -3.47 20.48 7.20
CA PHE A 483 -2.05 20.48 7.51
C PHE A 483 -1.63 21.61 8.46
N ASN A 484 -0.58 21.38 9.24
CA ASN A 484 0.12 22.38 10.02
C ASN A 484 1.62 22.40 9.70
N LEU A 485 2.19 23.61 9.77
CA LEU A 485 3.65 23.82 9.72
C LEU A 485 4.34 23.54 11.06
N SER A 486 3.58 23.49 12.16
CA SER A 486 4.09 23.30 13.52
C SER A 486 2.98 22.83 14.46
N TYR A 487 3.23 22.82 15.77
CA TYR A 487 2.21 22.46 16.76
C TYR A 487 0.92 23.30 16.61
N PRO A 488 -0.26 22.69 16.81
CA PRO A 488 -0.44 21.30 17.27
C PRO A 488 -0.28 20.26 16.17
N VAL A 489 0.19 19.06 16.54
CA VAL A 489 0.44 17.94 15.63
C VAL A 489 -0.01 16.63 16.26
N PHE A 490 -0.23 15.59 15.45
CA PHE A 490 -0.44 14.23 15.94
C PHE A 490 0.89 13.46 16.03
N THR A 491 1.11 12.77 17.15
CA THR A 491 2.31 11.93 17.39
C THR A 491 1.91 10.52 17.82
N SER A 492 2.62 9.51 17.31
CA SER A 492 2.50 8.13 17.79
C SER A 492 3.55 7.83 18.83
N ALA A 493 3.28 6.78 19.60
CA ALA A 493 3.97 6.45 20.84
C ALA A 493 4.00 7.61 21.85
N ASN A 494 4.20 7.23 23.10
CA ASN A 494 4.24 8.14 24.22
C ASN A 494 5.54 8.98 24.25
N ARG A 495 5.75 9.81 23.22
CA ARG A 495 6.87 10.76 23.07
C ARG A 495 7.11 11.49 24.38
N SER A 496 8.37 11.73 24.71
CA SER A 496 8.73 12.47 25.94
C SER A 496 8.17 13.89 25.98
N ASP A 497 7.91 14.49 24.80
CA ASP A 497 7.33 15.81 24.63
C ASP A 497 5.81 15.82 24.42
N ALA A 498 5.16 14.65 24.35
CA ALA A 498 3.70 14.58 24.26
C ALA A 498 3.09 15.02 25.60
N ALA A 499 2.13 15.94 25.54
CA ALA A 499 1.45 16.47 26.72
C ALA A 499 0.59 15.41 27.44
N LEU A 500 0.25 14.32 26.75
CA LEU A 500 -0.58 13.23 27.28
C LEU A 500 -0.02 11.87 26.89
N LYS A 501 -0.10 10.93 27.83
CA LYS A 501 0.13 9.53 27.55
C LYS A 501 -1.14 8.91 26.98
N HIS A 502 -1.03 8.16 25.90
CA HIS A 502 -2.13 7.47 25.25
C HIS A 502 -1.79 5.98 25.03
N ASP A 503 -2.81 5.22 24.65
CA ASP A 503 -2.69 3.80 24.30
C ASP A 503 -1.80 3.56 23.07
N ASP A 504 -1.27 2.35 22.93
CA ASP A 504 -0.41 1.98 21.80
C ASP A 504 -1.20 1.90 20.49
N TYR A 505 -0.50 2.06 19.37
CA TYR A 505 -1.05 2.07 18.00
C TYR A 505 -2.13 3.14 17.76
N LEU A 506 -1.97 4.29 18.43
CA LEU A 506 -2.80 5.48 18.30
C LEU A 506 -1.93 6.71 18.04
N TYR A 507 -2.48 7.72 17.38
CA TYR A 507 -1.90 9.06 17.37
C TYR A 507 -2.59 9.95 18.41
N GLY A 508 -1.84 10.52 19.34
CA GLY A 508 -2.32 11.55 20.26
C GLY A 508 -1.96 12.96 19.79
N ALA A 509 -2.84 13.93 20.05
CA ALA A 509 -2.54 15.33 19.79
C ALA A 509 -1.49 15.84 20.77
N ALA A 510 -0.47 16.50 20.24
CA ALA A 510 0.57 17.18 20.99
C ALA A 510 0.49 18.70 20.73
N VAL A 511 0.75 19.49 21.78
CA VAL A 511 0.86 20.95 21.74
C VAL A 511 2.28 21.39 22.08
N SER A 512 2.65 22.60 21.67
CA SER A 512 3.91 23.22 22.12
C SER A 512 3.93 23.33 23.65
N ARG A 513 5.10 23.17 24.30
CA ARG A 513 5.25 23.20 25.78
C ARG A 513 4.61 24.39 26.50
N ASN A 514 4.41 25.51 25.80
CA ASN A 514 3.86 26.75 26.37
C ASN A 514 2.34 26.93 26.14
N LYS A 515 1.64 25.95 25.56
CA LYS A 515 0.18 26.03 25.32
C LYS A 515 -0.56 24.96 26.13
N PRO A 516 -1.72 25.30 26.73
CA PRO A 516 -2.54 24.32 27.43
C PRO A 516 -3.14 23.30 26.45
N ALA A 517 -3.07 22.02 26.80
CA ALA A 517 -3.65 20.94 25.98
C ALA A 517 -5.18 21.05 25.87
N GLU A 518 -5.84 21.65 26.87
CA GLU A 518 -7.29 21.89 26.91
C GLU A 518 -7.83 22.69 25.71
N VAL A 519 -6.97 23.43 25.00
CA VAL A 519 -7.36 24.24 23.83
C VAL A 519 -7.80 23.36 22.65
N ILE A 520 -7.34 22.10 22.58
CA ILE A 520 -7.70 21.17 21.50
C ILE A 520 -8.89 20.30 21.89
N ALA A 521 -8.95 19.87 23.15
CA ALA A 521 -9.99 18.98 23.69
C ALA A 521 -10.01 19.05 25.21
N PHE A 522 -11.10 18.61 25.85
CA PHE A 522 -11.15 18.50 27.30
C PHE A 522 -10.03 17.57 27.82
N GLU A 523 -9.25 18.05 28.79
CA GLU A 523 -8.00 17.43 29.27
C GLU A 523 -6.94 17.17 28.16
N GLY A 524 -7.10 17.77 26.98
CA GLY A 524 -6.27 17.56 25.79
C GLY A 524 -6.48 16.22 25.07
N LEU A 525 -7.46 15.42 25.49
CA LEU A 525 -7.74 14.09 24.96
C LEU A 525 -8.30 14.19 23.53
N CYS A 526 -7.40 14.22 22.54
CA CYS A 526 -7.69 14.24 21.11
C CYS A 526 -6.77 13.26 20.39
N PHE A 527 -7.37 12.38 19.57
CA PHE A 527 -6.70 11.22 19.00
C PHE A 527 -7.05 11.02 17.54
N ALA A 528 -6.19 10.30 16.81
CA ALA A 528 -6.42 9.91 15.43
C ALA A 528 -6.07 8.43 15.14
N ILE A 529 -6.93 7.75 14.37
CA ILE A 529 -6.71 6.39 13.85
C ILE A 529 -6.75 6.42 12.33
N PRO A 530 -5.67 6.04 11.62
CA PRO A 530 -5.67 5.88 10.18
C PRO A 530 -6.71 4.85 9.71
N ILE A 531 -7.41 5.15 8.62
CA ILE A 531 -8.40 4.24 8.01
C ILE A 531 -7.90 3.76 6.65
N ALA A 532 -7.56 4.68 5.75
CA ALA A 532 -7.15 4.32 4.40
C ALA A 532 -6.28 5.39 3.73
N LEU A 533 -5.42 4.95 2.81
CA LEU A 533 -4.88 5.79 1.74
C LEU A 533 -5.60 5.45 0.43
N VAL A 534 -6.04 6.46 -0.30
CA VAL A 534 -6.80 6.28 -1.54
C VAL A 534 -6.10 6.96 -2.70
N GLN A 535 -5.55 6.16 -3.62
CA GLN A 535 -4.94 6.65 -4.86
C GLN A 535 -5.99 7.28 -5.76
N ARG A 536 -5.79 8.54 -6.15
CA ARG A 536 -6.71 9.26 -7.04
C ARG A 536 -6.24 9.18 -8.50
N LEU A 537 -7.19 8.96 -9.40
CA LEU A 537 -7.06 9.31 -10.83
C LEU A 537 -7.27 10.81 -10.98
N ASN A 538 -7.06 11.37 -12.17
CA ASN A 538 -7.23 12.80 -12.42
C ASN A 538 -8.21 13.12 -13.55
N GLN A 539 -8.69 14.36 -13.53
CA GLN A 539 -9.68 14.88 -14.47
C GLN A 539 -9.10 15.18 -15.86
N GLY A 540 -7.80 15.02 -16.10
CA GLY A 540 -7.23 15.20 -17.43
C GLY A 540 -7.56 14.04 -18.39
N ALA A 541 -7.26 14.19 -19.67
CA ALA A 541 -7.35 13.11 -20.65
C ALA A 541 -6.26 12.07 -20.42
N TYR A 542 -6.59 10.79 -20.62
CA TYR A 542 -5.60 9.71 -20.54
C TYR A 542 -4.61 9.79 -21.71
N HIS A 543 -3.32 9.81 -21.42
CA HIS A 543 -2.25 9.60 -22.41
C HIS A 543 -1.13 8.76 -21.79
N PRO A 544 -0.62 7.71 -22.46
CA PRO A 544 0.33 6.76 -21.85
C PRO A 544 1.69 7.40 -21.50
N THR A 545 2.07 8.47 -22.19
CA THR A 545 3.25 9.30 -21.87
C THR A 545 2.93 10.42 -20.88
N TYR A 546 2.07 11.37 -21.26
CA TYR A 546 1.94 12.66 -20.58
C TYR A 546 0.93 12.71 -19.44
N ASN A 547 -0.04 11.79 -19.39
CA ASN A 547 -1.00 11.72 -18.28
C ASN A 547 -1.53 10.29 -18.05
N PRO A 548 -0.71 9.38 -17.51
CA PRO A 548 -1.10 7.99 -17.26
C PRO A 548 -2.23 7.84 -16.22
N MET A 549 -2.52 8.91 -15.46
CA MET A 549 -3.56 8.96 -14.42
C MET A 549 -4.85 9.64 -14.90
N GLY A 550 -4.89 10.14 -16.13
CA GLY A 550 -6.07 10.79 -16.71
C GLY A 550 -7.22 9.84 -17.02
N CYS A 551 -8.43 10.37 -17.06
CA CYS A 551 -9.67 9.63 -17.33
C CYS A 551 -10.46 10.12 -18.53
N ARG A 552 -10.28 11.39 -18.95
CA ARG A 552 -11.06 11.99 -20.04
C ARG A 552 -10.58 11.52 -21.42
N ARG A 553 -11.40 11.85 -22.42
CA ARG A 553 -11.10 11.73 -23.85
C ARG A 553 -10.65 13.07 -24.41
N PHE A 554 -9.95 13.04 -25.53
CA PHE A 554 -9.61 14.23 -26.29
C PHE A 554 -10.78 14.66 -27.18
N LEU A 555 -10.89 15.96 -27.44
CA LEU A 555 -11.80 16.51 -28.43
C LEU A 555 -11.17 16.45 -29.82
N LYS A 556 -12.01 16.14 -30.81
CA LYS A 556 -11.74 16.29 -32.23
C LYS A 556 -12.55 17.48 -32.73
N SER A 557 -11.87 18.50 -33.29
CA SER A 557 -12.47 19.75 -33.75
C SER A 557 -13.74 19.49 -34.58
N GLY A 558 -14.91 19.89 -34.05
CA GLY A 558 -16.23 19.77 -34.69
C GLY A 558 -16.77 18.35 -34.89
N LEU A 559 -16.14 17.30 -34.33
CA LEU A 559 -16.40 15.90 -34.73
C LEU A 559 -16.58 14.90 -33.57
N GLY A 560 -16.34 15.27 -32.30
CA GLY A 560 -16.68 14.42 -31.13
C GLY A 560 -15.52 14.11 -30.17
N HIS A 561 -15.61 12.99 -29.44
CA HIS A 561 -14.70 12.59 -28.36
C HIS A 561 -13.88 11.34 -28.71
N GLU A 562 -12.56 11.42 -28.63
CA GLU A 562 -11.66 10.36 -29.09
C GLU A 562 -10.63 9.96 -28.01
N PRO A 563 -10.24 8.68 -27.94
CA PRO A 563 -9.10 8.26 -27.13
C PRO A 563 -7.79 8.80 -27.72
N TRP A 564 -6.71 8.74 -26.93
CA TRP A 564 -5.39 9.29 -27.30
C TRP A 564 -4.87 8.81 -28.66
N TYR A 565 -5.15 7.55 -29.02
CA TYR A 565 -4.64 6.90 -30.22
C TYR A 565 -5.44 7.18 -31.50
N LYS A 566 -6.60 7.86 -31.42
CA LYS A 566 -7.41 8.25 -32.60
C LYS A 566 -7.28 9.73 -32.95
N LYS A 567 -6.69 10.52 -32.05
CA LYS A 567 -6.18 11.86 -32.39
C LYS A 567 -4.83 11.66 -33.06
N ALA A 568 -4.44 12.52 -34.01
CA ALA A 568 -3.07 12.46 -34.53
C ALA A 568 -2.13 12.57 -33.32
N ALA A 569 -1.34 11.53 -33.04
CA ALA A 569 -0.48 11.46 -31.85
C ALA A 569 0.45 12.68 -31.76
N GLU A 570 0.72 13.33 -32.89
CA GLU A 570 1.49 14.57 -33.02
C GLU A 570 0.85 15.80 -32.36
N ASP A 571 -0.43 15.76 -31.95
CA ASP A 571 -1.14 16.91 -31.36
C ASP A 571 -0.96 17.05 -29.84
N ILE A 572 -0.55 15.98 -29.13
CA ILE A 572 -0.40 15.96 -27.68
C ILE A 572 1.07 15.69 -27.32
N LYS A 573 1.71 16.65 -26.65
CA LYS A 573 3.17 16.70 -26.42
C LYS A 573 3.56 17.03 -25.00
N THR A 574 2.61 17.47 -24.18
CA THR A 574 2.89 17.90 -22.81
C THR A 574 1.78 17.42 -21.89
N ALA A 575 2.10 17.32 -20.60
CA ALA A 575 1.11 16.99 -19.57
C ALA A 575 -0.03 18.03 -19.54
N LEU A 576 0.27 19.31 -19.69
CA LEU A 576 -0.72 20.39 -19.70
C LEU A 576 -1.79 20.23 -20.78
N GLN A 577 -1.43 19.76 -21.98
CA GLN A 577 -2.42 19.53 -23.04
C GLN A 577 -3.43 18.43 -22.69
N CYS A 578 -3.11 17.57 -21.72
CA CYS A 578 -4.05 16.62 -21.14
C CYS A 578 -5.00 17.27 -20.12
N PHE A 579 -4.78 18.52 -19.70
CA PHE A 579 -5.61 19.28 -18.75
C PHE A 579 -6.27 20.52 -19.36
N ASP A 580 -6.17 20.71 -20.68
CA ASP A 580 -6.90 21.73 -21.44
C ASP A 580 -8.37 21.30 -21.64
N ILE A 581 -9.13 21.34 -20.55
CA ILE A 581 -10.50 20.84 -20.44
C ILE A 581 -11.49 21.95 -20.84
N GLY A 582 -12.42 21.63 -21.76
CA GLY A 582 -13.57 22.48 -22.09
C GLY A 582 -14.68 21.71 -22.78
N GLU A 583 -15.72 22.40 -23.21
CA GLU A 583 -16.84 21.78 -23.93
C GLU A 583 -16.52 21.56 -25.41
N ALA A 584 -17.29 20.70 -26.09
CA ALA A 584 -17.04 20.38 -27.52
C ALA A 584 -17.16 21.58 -28.48
N THR A 585 -17.75 22.69 -28.01
CA THR A 585 -17.85 23.97 -28.72
C THR A 585 -16.69 24.92 -28.44
N ASP A 586 -15.86 24.62 -27.44
CA ASP A 586 -14.71 25.42 -27.06
C ASP A 586 -13.48 24.96 -27.85
N TYR A 587 -12.51 25.85 -28.09
CA TYR A 587 -11.22 25.52 -28.71
C TYR A 587 -10.32 24.62 -27.81
N SER A 588 -10.89 23.86 -26.88
CA SER A 588 -10.21 23.02 -25.90
C SER A 588 -9.79 21.67 -26.49
N ARG A 589 -8.71 21.08 -25.97
CA ARG A 589 -8.20 19.78 -26.43
C ARG A 589 -8.87 18.59 -25.75
N VAL A 590 -9.44 18.76 -24.57
CA VAL A 590 -9.95 17.69 -23.71
C VAL A 590 -11.44 17.89 -23.40
N SER A 591 -12.20 16.80 -23.46
CA SER A 591 -13.66 16.84 -23.34
C SER A 591 -14.16 16.94 -21.90
N GLY A 592 -14.84 18.05 -21.59
CA GLY A 592 -15.65 18.28 -20.39
C GLY A 592 -16.78 17.25 -20.18
N GLY A 593 -17.27 16.62 -21.27
CA GLY A 593 -18.34 15.62 -21.24
C GLY A 593 -17.89 14.15 -21.10
N SER A 594 -16.66 13.87 -20.64
CA SER A 594 -16.09 12.51 -20.59
C SER A 594 -15.40 12.20 -19.27
N GLY A 595 -15.09 10.92 -19.00
CA GLY A 595 -14.16 10.51 -17.92
C GLY A 595 -14.71 10.52 -16.49
N PHE A 596 -15.99 10.83 -16.28
CA PHE A 596 -16.65 10.81 -14.96
C PHE A 596 -17.86 9.87 -14.91
N ILE A 597 -18.34 9.54 -13.71
CA ILE A 597 -19.52 8.69 -13.50
C ILE A 597 -20.75 9.32 -14.16
N GLY A 598 -21.36 8.59 -15.09
CA GLY A 598 -22.53 9.09 -15.83
C GLY A 598 -22.19 9.99 -17.02
N SER A 599 -20.91 10.14 -17.38
CA SER A 599 -20.51 10.90 -18.57
C SER A 599 -21.07 10.28 -19.87
N PRO A 600 -21.57 11.11 -20.81
CA PRO A 600 -22.12 10.63 -22.07
C PRO A 600 -21.05 10.06 -23.01
N ALA A 601 -19.81 10.53 -22.91
CA ALA A 601 -18.71 10.17 -23.81
C ALA A 601 -17.81 9.04 -23.28
N SER A 602 -18.15 8.41 -22.15
CA SER A 602 -17.36 7.36 -21.49
C SER A 602 -15.91 7.79 -21.12
N SER A 603 -15.10 6.84 -20.69
CA SER A 603 -13.70 7.05 -20.31
C SER A 603 -12.75 7.01 -21.51
N GLY A 604 -11.63 7.72 -21.41
CA GLY A 604 -10.48 7.57 -22.31
C GLY A 604 -9.48 6.48 -21.87
N ARG A 605 -9.68 5.86 -20.69
CA ARG A 605 -8.74 4.88 -20.15
C ARG A 605 -8.89 3.50 -20.79
N PRO A 606 -7.76 2.84 -21.10
CA PRO A 606 -7.74 1.51 -21.66
C PRO A 606 -7.91 0.41 -20.61
N ASP A 607 -7.80 0.71 -19.31
CA ASP A 607 -7.69 -0.27 -18.23
C ASP A 607 -8.96 -0.42 -17.37
N GLN A 608 -8.91 -1.19 -16.28
CA GLN A 608 -10.05 -1.49 -15.41
C GLN A 608 -10.62 -0.27 -14.67
N TYR A 609 -9.89 0.84 -14.61
CA TYR A 609 -10.30 2.07 -13.97
C TYR A 609 -10.80 3.05 -15.02
N LYS A 610 -12.07 3.45 -14.93
CA LYS A 610 -12.73 4.24 -15.98
C LYS A 610 -12.98 5.68 -15.57
N TYR A 611 -13.44 5.95 -14.36
CA TYR A 611 -13.91 7.27 -13.98
C TYR A 611 -13.07 7.90 -12.88
N TYR A 612 -12.72 9.18 -13.01
CA TYR A 612 -11.85 9.86 -12.05
C TYR A 612 -12.52 10.10 -10.69
N ASP A 613 -13.85 10.13 -10.69
CA ASP A 613 -14.71 10.31 -9.52
C ASP A 613 -15.27 9.00 -8.99
N ALA A 614 -14.94 7.84 -9.58
CA ALA A 614 -15.15 6.54 -8.96
C ALA A 614 -13.95 6.18 -8.07
N ILE A 615 -14.22 5.49 -6.95
CA ILE A 615 -13.17 4.87 -6.13
C ILE A 615 -13.24 3.36 -6.32
N TYR A 616 -12.20 2.79 -6.89
CA TYR A 616 -12.09 1.35 -7.16
C TYR A 616 -11.39 0.64 -6.01
N ALA A 617 -11.73 -0.63 -5.77
CA ALA A 617 -11.16 -1.36 -4.64
C ALA A 617 -9.63 -1.43 -4.70
N GLY A 618 -9.03 -1.55 -5.89
CA GLY A 618 -7.57 -1.58 -6.03
C GLY A 618 -6.86 -0.26 -5.72
N GLN A 619 -7.57 0.86 -5.61
CA GLN A 619 -7.01 2.18 -5.25
C GLN A 619 -6.89 2.40 -3.74
N VAL A 620 -7.51 1.53 -2.95
CA VAL A 620 -7.64 1.69 -1.50
C VAL A 620 -6.62 0.79 -0.80
N GLU A 621 -5.72 1.42 -0.06
CA GLU A 621 -4.87 0.77 0.93
C GLU A 621 -5.55 0.85 2.29
N ASP A 622 -5.87 -0.31 2.86
CA ASP A 622 -6.51 -0.43 4.17
C ASP A 622 -5.45 -0.31 5.27
N LEU A 623 -5.55 0.74 6.08
CA LEU A 623 -4.61 1.04 7.16
C LEU A 623 -5.12 0.63 8.54
N ARG A 624 -6.34 0.07 8.60
CA ARG A 624 -6.97 -0.28 9.88
C ARG A 624 -6.26 -1.46 10.52
N LEU A 625 -6.03 -1.37 11.83
CA LEU A 625 -5.43 -2.44 12.63
C LEU A 625 -6.50 -3.18 13.45
N ASN A 626 -6.31 -4.49 13.64
CA ASN A 626 -7.15 -5.31 14.51
C ASN A 626 -6.75 -5.11 15.97
N ALA A 627 -7.66 -4.59 16.78
CA ALA A 627 -7.43 -4.35 18.21
C ALA A 627 -7.63 -5.60 19.08
N ASN A 628 -8.23 -6.66 18.57
CA ASN A 628 -8.45 -7.89 19.34
C ASN A 628 -7.12 -8.58 19.67
N LYS A 629 -7.03 -9.24 20.83
CA LYS A 629 -5.95 -10.19 21.10
C LYS A 629 -6.12 -11.41 20.19
N LEU A 630 -5.08 -11.74 19.45
CA LEU A 630 -5.14 -12.78 18.41
C LEU A 630 -4.44 -14.05 18.90
N ASP A 631 -5.08 -15.19 18.67
CA ASP A 631 -4.39 -16.48 18.75
C ASP A 631 -3.41 -16.58 17.58
N LYS A 632 -2.12 -16.65 17.88
CA LYS A 632 -1.04 -16.60 16.89
C LYS A 632 -1.08 -17.81 15.94
N SER A 633 -1.48 -18.98 16.42
CA SER A 633 -1.55 -20.20 15.61
C SER A 633 -2.74 -20.17 14.67
N GLN A 634 -3.92 -19.76 15.17
CA GLN A 634 -5.10 -19.56 14.34
C GLN A 634 -4.88 -18.46 13.30
N LEU A 635 -4.30 -17.32 13.71
CA LEU A 635 -3.99 -16.21 12.81
C LEU A 635 -3.08 -16.67 11.66
N LEU A 636 -2.03 -17.44 11.96
CA LEU A 636 -1.13 -17.96 10.95
C LEU A 636 -1.86 -18.90 9.98
N GLN A 637 -2.70 -19.81 10.49
CA GLN A 637 -3.48 -20.74 9.66
C GLN A 637 -4.46 -20.02 8.73
N GLU A 638 -5.25 -19.09 9.26
CA GLU A 638 -6.19 -18.28 8.47
C GLU A 638 -5.47 -17.41 7.44
N SER A 639 -4.32 -16.85 7.82
CA SER A 639 -3.48 -16.06 6.91
C SER A 639 -2.91 -16.92 5.80
N MET A 640 -2.41 -18.12 6.10
CA MET A 640 -1.93 -19.07 5.09
C MET A 640 -3.02 -19.43 4.09
N GLN A 641 -4.26 -19.63 4.55
CA GLN A 641 -5.38 -19.87 3.65
C GLN A 641 -5.64 -18.66 2.73
N LYS A 642 -5.68 -17.44 3.29
CA LYS A 642 -5.85 -16.21 2.49
C LYS A 642 -4.70 -15.99 1.50
N ILE A 643 -3.47 -16.33 1.88
CA ILE A 643 -2.28 -16.26 1.03
C ILE A 643 -2.41 -17.22 -0.15
N MET A 644 -2.78 -18.48 0.12
CA MET A 644 -3.00 -19.48 -0.93
C MET A 644 -4.15 -19.08 -1.85
N GLU A 645 -5.23 -18.52 -1.32
CA GLU A 645 -6.36 -18.03 -2.11
C GLU A 645 -6.06 -16.71 -2.87
N GLY A 646 -4.88 -16.11 -2.68
CA GLY A 646 -4.50 -14.83 -3.31
C GLY A 646 -5.27 -13.61 -2.79
N LYS A 647 -5.87 -13.72 -1.60
CA LYS A 647 -6.72 -12.71 -0.95
C LYS A 647 -5.96 -11.72 -0.07
N ILE A 648 -4.69 -11.97 0.22
CA ILE A 648 -3.84 -10.96 0.87
C ILE A 648 -3.58 -9.82 -0.12
N ARG A 649 -3.88 -8.60 0.31
CA ARG A 649 -3.70 -7.39 -0.48
C ARG A 649 -2.24 -6.96 -0.51
N GLY A 650 -1.83 -6.46 -1.66
CA GLY A 650 -0.52 -5.91 -1.92
C GLY A 650 -0.62 -4.44 -2.29
N ARG A 651 0.53 -3.88 -2.69
CA ARG A 651 0.62 -2.51 -3.17
C ARG A 651 1.80 -2.41 -4.10
N GLU A 652 1.55 -1.94 -5.32
CA GLU A 652 2.59 -1.78 -6.33
C GLU A 652 2.28 -0.63 -7.28
N ALA A 653 3.31 0.00 -7.80
CA ALA A 653 3.19 1.08 -8.76
C ALA A 653 3.37 0.61 -10.21
N PRO A 654 2.63 1.14 -11.21
CA PRO A 654 2.88 0.83 -12.62
C PRO A 654 4.28 1.27 -13.08
N TRP A 655 4.77 0.64 -14.14
CA TRP A 655 6.06 1.00 -14.75
C TRP A 655 5.89 2.12 -15.79
N PHE A 656 6.96 2.87 -16.01
CA PHE A 656 7.15 3.80 -17.10
C PHE A 656 8.53 3.57 -17.71
N THR A 657 8.60 3.35 -19.02
CA THR A 657 9.84 3.03 -19.73
C THR A 657 10.22 4.17 -20.67
N GLN A 658 11.46 4.64 -20.55
CA GLN A 658 12.06 5.60 -21.47
C GLN A 658 13.27 4.96 -22.15
N ILE A 659 13.46 5.27 -23.42
CA ILE A 659 14.54 4.72 -24.24
C ILE A 659 15.55 5.81 -24.53
N LEU A 660 16.84 5.51 -24.36
CA LEU A 660 17.93 6.41 -24.69
C LEU A 660 18.89 5.71 -25.66
N PRO A 661 19.16 6.30 -26.84
CA PRO A 661 20.24 5.83 -27.70
C PRO A 661 21.58 6.30 -27.12
N VAL A 662 22.57 5.42 -27.14
CA VAL A 662 23.93 5.68 -26.64
C VAL A 662 24.93 5.09 -27.62
N THR A 663 25.98 5.83 -27.91
CA THR A 663 27.09 5.34 -28.74
C THR A 663 28.20 4.74 -27.88
N ILE A 664 28.69 3.56 -28.26
CA ILE A 664 29.85 2.94 -27.60
C ILE A 664 31.10 3.78 -27.91
N SER A 665 31.71 4.39 -26.88
CA SER A 665 32.75 5.42 -27.02
C SER A 665 34.18 4.88 -27.22
N ASP A 666 34.50 3.66 -26.77
CA ASP A 666 35.82 3.02 -26.96
C ASP A 666 35.65 1.49 -26.93
N GLY A 667 36.24 0.79 -27.91
CA GLY A 667 36.23 -0.67 -28.02
C GLY A 667 37.37 -1.34 -27.22
N SER A 668 38.12 -0.56 -26.43
CA SER A 668 39.32 -1.03 -25.77
C SER A 668 39.08 -1.69 -24.41
N ARG A 669 39.72 -2.86 -24.27
CA ARG A 669 39.70 -3.87 -23.19
C ARG A 669 39.76 -3.26 -21.78
N SER A 670 38.64 -3.17 -21.07
CA SER A 670 38.65 -2.83 -19.63
C SER A 670 37.42 -3.35 -18.91
N TYR A 671 37.64 -4.26 -17.95
CA TYR A 671 36.74 -4.83 -16.93
C TYR A 671 35.24 -4.53 -17.07
N ALA A 672 34.45 -5.50 -17.54
CA ALA A 672 33.00 -5.62 -17.26
C ALA A 672 32.15 -4.34 -17.44
N ARG A 673 32.51 -3.46 -18.37
CA ARG A 673 31.88 -2.13 -18.52
C ARG A 673 31.60 -1.77 -19.97
N VAL A 674 30.46 -1.09 -20.19
CA VAL A 674 30.15 -0.38 -21.43
C VAL A 674 30.44 1.11 -21.21
N ARG A 675 31.39 1.70 -21.97
CA ARG A 675 31.80 3.09 -21.78
C ARG A 675 30.84 4.09 -22.43
N LEU A 676 30.41 5.07 -21.66
CA LEU A 676 29.48 6.13 -22.07
C LEU A 676 30.23 7.46 -22.29
N SER A 677 29.70 8.32 -23.15
CA SER A 677 30.09 9.73 -23.17
C SER A 677 29.68 10.42 -21.86
N ALA A 678 30.38 11.49 -21.47
CA ALA A 678 29.99 12.29 -20.31
C ALA A 678 28.58 12.89 -20.45
N GLU A 679 28.19 13.20 -21.69
CA GLU A 679 26.86 13.71 -22.02
C GLU A 679 25.77 12.65 -21.80
N ASP A 680 25.99 11.42 -22.24
CA ASP A 680 25.03 10.33 -22.06
C ASP A 680 24.90 9.93 -20.58
N TYR A 681 26.00 10.00 -19.83
CA TYR A 681 25.94 9.88 -18.37
C TYR A 681 25.01 10.93 -17.76
N ASP A 682 25.20 12.21 -18.13
CA ASP A 682 24.41 13.30 -17.57
C ASP A 682 22.93 13.21 -17.98
N LYS A 683 22.62 12.73 -19.19
CA LYS A 683 21.25 12.40 -19.63
C LYS A 683 20.61 11.35 -18.72
N ILE A 684 21.32 10.25 -18.44
CA ILE A 684 20.80 9.15 -17.61
C ILE A 684 20.63 9.61 -16.15
N ALA A 685 21.63 10.28 -15.58
CA ALA A 685 21.60 10.77 -14.21
C ALA A 685 20.46 11.79 -13.99
N SER A 686 20.25 12.68 -14.97
CA SER A 686 19.13 13.62 -14.95
C SER A 686 17.78 12.91 -14.98
N LEU A 687 17.63 11.87 -15.81
CA LEU A 687 16.39 11.12 -15.97
C LEU A 687 16.04 10.28 -14.72
N MET A 688 17.07 9.79 -14.03
CA MET A 688 16.93 9.09 -12.76
C MET A 688 16.75 10.03 -11.56
N GLY A 689 16.96 11.34 -11.73
CA GLY A 689 16.91 12.32 -10.64
C GLY A 689 18.02 12.10 -9.59
N LEU A 690 19.15 11.52 -9.97
CA LEU A 690 20.25 11.15 -9.08
C LEU A 690 21.54 11.87 -9.52
N PRO A 691 21.69 13.16 -9.19
CA PRO A 691 22.89 13.92 -9.53
C PRO A 691 24.06 13.42 -8.64
N GLY A 692 24.98 12.66 -9.23
CA GLY A 692 26.17 12.16 -8.55
C GLY A 692 27.18 11.65 -9.57
N ASN A 693 28.42 11.38 -9.14
CA ASN A 693 29.46 10.82 -10.01
C ASN A 693 29.39 9.29 -10.13
N THR A 694 28.59 8.63 -9.28
CA THR A 694 28.28 7.20 -9.36
C THR A 694 26.89 6.97 -8.80
N VAL A 695 26.04 6.28 -9.55
CA VAL A 695 24.63 6.02 -9.23
C VAL A 695 24.43 4.51 -9.21
N SER A 696 23.93 3.97 -8.10
CA SER A 696 23.53 2.56 -7.99
C SER A 696 22.11 2.41 -8.54
N VAL A 697 21.89 1.40 -9.38
CA VAL A 697 20.63 1.20 -10.13
C VAL A 697 20.01 -0.17 -9.85
N ASP A 698 20.26 -0.71 -8.65
CA ASP A 698 19.70 -1.98 -8.19
C ASP A 698 18.15 -1.93 -8.08
N PRO A 699 17.42 -2.73 -8.87
CA PRO A 699 15.96 -2.72 -8.89
C PRO A 699 15.28 -3.19 -7.59
N HIS A 700 16.01 -3.82 -6.66
CA HIS A 700 15.48 -4.25 -5.36
C HIS A 700 15.66 -3.19 -4.27
N ARG A 701 16.56 -2.22 -4.48
CA ARG A 701 16.81 -1.10 -3.55
C ARG A 701 16.27 0.23 -4.06
N TYR A 702 16.10 0.39 -5.37
CA TYR A 702 15.68 1.62 -6.01
C TYR A 702 14.50 1.37 -6.96
N ASN A 703 13.62 2.36 -7.12
CA ASN A 703 12.43 2.31 -7.98
C ASN A 703 12.72 2.31 -9.50
N TYR A 704 13.89 1.81 -9.92
CA TYR A 704 14.42 1.87 -11.28
C TYR A 704 15.01 0.53 -11.73
N SER A 705 14.93 0.23 -13.02
CA SER A 705 15.72 -0.82 -13.68
C SER A 705 16.27 -0.29 -15.00
N VAL A 706 17.55 -0.52 -15.26
CA VAL A 706 18.21 -0.10 -16.50
C VAL A 706 18.74 -1.33 -17.24
N MET A 707 18.24 -1.53 -18.46
CA MET A 707 18.61 -2.62 -19.33
C MET A 707 19.33 -2.08 -20.57
N LEU A 708 20.48 -2.65 -20.89
CA LEU A 708 21.20 -2.38 -22.13
C LEU A 708 20.72 -3.36 -23.19
N VAL A 709 20.43 -2.87 -24.39
CA VAL A 709 20.01 -3.67 -25.52
C VAL A 709 20.80 -3.25 -26.75
N ASN A 710 21.40 -4.22 -27.43
CA ASN A 710 21.94 -4.04 -28.78
C ASN A 710 21.10 -4.86 -29.76
N PRO A 711 20.16 -4.24 -30.50
CA PRO A 711 19.32 -4.91 -31.47
C PRO A 711 20.11 -5.56 -32.61
N ASN A 712 21.28 -5.00 -32.97
CA ASN A 712 22.10 -5.51 -34.08
C ASN A 712 22.76 -6.85 -33.75
N THR A 713 23.17 -7.05 -32.50
CA THR A 713 23.80 -8.30 -32.04
C THR A 713 22.79 -9.25 -31.40
N GLY A 714 21.55 -8.81 -31.18
CA GLY A 714 20.53 -9.58 -30.45
C GLY A 714 20.87 -9.75 -28.97
N LYS A 715 21.72 -8.89 -28.40
CA LYS A 715 22.23 -9.03 -27.03
C LYS A 715 21.63 -8.04 -26.04
N MET A 716 21.52 -8.46 -24.78
CA MET A 716 21.09 -7.62 -23.67
C MET A 716 21.85 -7.88 -22.37
N ALA A 717 21.86 -6.88 -21.48
CA ALA A 717 22.47 -6.97 -20.15
C ALA A 717 21.74 -6.07 -19.14
N LEU A 718 21.71 -6.47 -17.87
CA LEU A 718 21.26 -5.62 -16.77
C LEU A 718 22.47 -4.88 -16.18
N THR A 719 22.31 -3.61 -15.81
CA THR A 719 23.38 -2.88 -15.12
C THR A 719 23.09 -2.73 -13.64
N THR A 720 24.16 -2.66 -12.84
CA THR A 720 24.09 -2.52 -11.38
C THR A 720 24.44 -1.11 -10.91
N HIS A 721 25.33 -0.44 -11.65
CA HIS A 721 25.84 0.89 -11.33
C HIS A 721 26.25 1.62 -12.60
N ILE A 722 26.11 2.95 -12.58
CA ILE A 722 26.53 3.86 -13.64
C ILE A 722 27.52 4.86 -13.02
N SER A 723 28.72 5.01 -13.58
CA SER A 723 29.76 5.91 -13.03
C SER A 723 30.31 6.89 -14.04
N LYS A 724 30.27 8.19 -13.67
CA LYS A 724 30.92 9.30 -14.38
C LYS A 724 32.43 9.24 -14.20
N THR A 725 32.89 9.03 -12.96
CA THR A 725 34.32 8.99 -12.60
C THR A 725 35.06 7.90 -13.36
N TYR A 726 34.42 6.73 -13.52
CA TYR A 726 35.01 5.57 -14.19
C TYR A 726 34.53 5.40 -15.64
N GLY A 727 33.75 6.36 -16.15
CA GLY A 727 33.34 6.44 -17.56
C GLY A 727 32.60 5.23 -18.10
N GLY A 728 31.65 4.63 -17.35
CA GLY A 728 30.92 3.47 -17.87
C GLY A 728 29.80 2.89 -17.00
N MET A 729 29.00 2.03 -17.63
CA MET A 729 27.96 1.18 -17.04
C MET A 729 28.54 -0.17 -16.69
N TYR A 730 28.30 -0.65 -15.48
CA TYR A 730 28.83 -1.92 -15.00
C TYR A 730 27.85 -3.05 -15.27
N VAL A 731 28.34 -4.12 -15.89
CA VAL A 731 27.62 -5.36 -16.09
C VAL A 731 28.16 -6.40 -15.09
N PRO A 732 27.29 -7.14 -14.37
CA PRO A 732 27.72 -8.26 -13.54
C PRO A 732 28.57 -9.27 -14.31
N TYR A 733 29.48 -9.94 -13.61
CA TYR A 733 30.25 -11.06 -14.14
C TYR A 733 30.29 -12.19 -13.10
N LYS A 734 30.46 -13.44 -13.58
CA LYS A 734 30.59 -14.62 -12.71
C LYS A 734 32.05 -14.81 -12.33
N GLN A 735 32.36 -14.87 -11.03
CA GLN A 735 33.72 -15.15 -10.56
C GLN A 735 33.96 -16.66 -10.56
N GLY A 736 34.99 -17.12 -11.28
CA GLY A 736 35.37 -18.53 -11.28
C GLY A 736 35.98 -18.97 -9.94
N VAL A 737 35.47 -20.04 -9.32
CA VAL A 737 36.05 -20.61 -8.10
C VAL A 737 37.25 -21.48 -8.50
N SER A 738 38.47 -20.95 -8.37
CA SER A 738 39.77 -21.66 -8.43
C SER A 738 40.04 -22.61 -9.62
N ASN A 739 41.16 -22.39 -10.31
CA ASN A 739 41.76 -23.21 -11.38
C ASN A 739 41.22 -23.02 -12.81
N GLY A 740 41.34 -21.80 -13.34
CA GLY A 740 41.59 -21.61 -14.78
C GLY A 740 40.37 -21.53 -15.70
N ILE A 741 39.19 -21.18 -15.20
CA ILE A 741 38.00 -20.85 -16.02
C ILE A 741 37.90 -19.32 -16.13
N SER A 742 37.58 -18.80 -17.32
CA SER A 742 37.41 -17.35 -17.58
C SER A 742 36.29 -16.76 -16.72
N ASP A 743 36.49 -15.53 -16.24
CA ASP A 743 35.38 -14.73 -15.73
C ASP A 743 34.46 -14.38 -16.91
N ASP A 744 33.21 -14.86 -16.90
CA ASP A 744 32.27 -14.59 -17.99
C ASP A 744 31.39 -13.38 -17.64
N LEU A 745 31.37 -12.39 -18.55
CA LEU A 745 30.44 -11.27 -18.49
C LEU A 745 29.03 -11.84 -18.60
N MET A 746 28.13 -11.37 -17.74
CA MET A 746 26.75 -11.73 -17.94
C MET A 746 26.20 -10.88 -19.10
N ILE A 747 26.21 -11.44 -20.32
CA ILE A 747 25.47 -10.98 -21.52
C ILE A 747 24.54 -12.10 -22.00
N ALA A 748 23.28 -11.80 -22.33
CA ALA A 748 22.31 -12.76 -22.87
C ALA A 748 21.89 -12.44 -24.29
N ASP A 749 21.46 -13.47 -25.00
CA ASP A 749 20.58 -13.33 -26.16
C ASP A 749 19.20 -12.87 -25.72
N ILE A 750 18.68 -11.82 -26.38
CA ILE A 750 17.38 -11.20 -26.08
C ILE A 750 16.26 -12.25 -26.10
N GLU A 751 16.35 -13.24 -27.00
CA GLU A 751 15.29 -14.21 -27.25
C GLU A 751 15.38 -15.50 -26.42
N GLN A 752 16.53 -15.78 -25.75
CA GLN A 752 16.78 -17.13 -25.22
C GLN A 752 16.85 -17.25 -23.69
N ASP A 753 17.01 -16.15 -22.93
CA ASP A 753 17.54 -16.31 -21.58
C ASP A 753 16.82 -15.51 -20.48
N ILE A 754 15.61 -15.94 -20.12
CA ILE A 754 14.93 -15.50 -18.90
C ILE A 754 15.72 -15.90 -17.63
N ASP A 755 16.48 -17.00 -17.70
CA ASP A 755 17.28 -17.51 -16.58
C ASP A 755 18.53 -16.66 -16.33
N PHE A 756 19.13 -16.12 -17.39
CA PHE A 756 20.21 -15.14 -17.30
C PHE A 756 19.88 -13.87 -16.50
N VAL A 757 18.71 -13.27 -16.71
CA VAL A 757 18.30 -12.06 -15.95
C VAL A 757 18.27 -12.34 -14.44
N ARG A 758 18.08 -13.61 -14.06
CA ARG A 758 18.02 -14.06 -12.66
C ARG A 758 19.41 -14.34 -12.08
N GLU A 759 20.30 -14.97 -12.84
CA GLU A 759 21.71 -15.15 -12.43
C GLU A 759 22.40 -13.80 -12.21
N GLN A 760 22.05 -12.79 -13.03
CA GLN A 760 22.49 -11.40 -12.81
C GLN A 760 21.98 -10.81 -11.49
N LYS A 761 20.70 -11.04 -11.15
CA LYS A 761 20.06 -10.53 -9.91
C LYS A 761 20.62 -11.16 -8.63
N ALA A 762 21.08 -12.40 -8.70
CA ALA A 762 21.68 -13.09 -7.56
C ALA A 762 23.09 -12.57 -7.21
N ASN A 763 23.91 -12.32 -8.23
CA ASN A 763 25.24 -11.72 -8.08
C ASN A 763 25.19 -10.24 -7.66
N LEU A 764 24.00 -9.63 -7.72
CA LEU A 764 23.67 -8.28 -7.30
C LEU A 764 23.35 -8.19 -5.78
N SER A 765 22.75 -9.23 -5.18
CA SER A 765 22.32 -9.24 -3.78
C SER A 765 23.44 -9.63 -2.81
N GLY A 766 24.36 -10.50 -3.24
CA GLY A 766 25.68 -10.63 -2.63
C GLY A 766 26.44 -9.33 -2.84
N ARG A 767 26.94 -8.68 -1.76
CA ARG A 767 27.83 -7.53 -1.91
C ARG A 767 29.00 -7.95 -2.80
N SER A 768 28.97 -7.59 -4.08
CA SER A 768 30.16 -7.61 -4.94
C SER A 768 31.07 -6.51 -4.43
N GLN A 769 31.78 -6.80 -3.34
CA GLN A 769 32.90 -6.02 -2.89
C GLN A 769 33.91 -6.06 -4.03
N LEU A 770 34.22 -4.87 -4.54
CA LEU A 770 35.24 -4.63 -5.53
C LEU A 770 36.60 -5.11 -4.95
N ILE A 771 36.93 -6.39 -5.06
CA ILE A 771 38.29 -6.86 -4.79
C ILE A 771 39.07 -6.60 -6.08
N MET A 772 39.73 -5.44 -6.14
CA MET A 772 40.82 -5.21 -7.09
C MET A 772 42.01 -6.06 -6.64
N ASP A 773 41.99 -7.37 -6.92
CA ASP A 773 43.22 -8.15 -6.89
C ASP A 773 43.80 -8.20 -8.30
N GLY A 774 45.09 -7.91 -8.40
CA GLY A 774 45.81 -7.52 -9.62
C GLY A 774 46.09 -8.66 -10.60
N SER A 775 45.24 -9.69 -10.69
CA SER A 775 45.40 -10.78 -11.67
C SER A 775 44.59 -10.51 -12.93
N THR A 776 45.30 -10.41 -14.05
CA THR A 776 44.81 -10.09 -15.40
C THR A 776 44.03 -11.24 -16.06
N SER A 777 42.70 -11.23 -15.97
CA SER A 777 41.79 -11.91 -16.90
C SER A 777 40.95 -10.86 -17.65
N THR A 778 41.15 -10.73 -18.96
CA THR A 778 40.37 -9.82 -19.82
C THR A 778 39.05 -10.47 -20.21
N ILE A 779 37.92 -9.94 -19.72
CA ILE A 779 36.58 -10.37 -20.17
C ILE A 779 36.24 -9.64 -21.49
N GLU A 780 35.88 -10.39 -22.54
CA GLU A 780 35.58 -9.83 -23.87
C GLU A 780 34.20 -9.15 -23.90
N THR A 781 34.18 -7.83 -24.11
CA THR A 781 32.96 -7.03 -24.36
C THR A 781 32.58 -6.96 -25.85
N SER A 782 33.39 -7.53 -26.74
CA SER A 782 33.21 -7.53 -28.19
C SER A 782 31.93 -8.23 -28.65
N SER A 783 31.41 -9.19 -27.87
CA SER A 783 30.17 -9.88 -28.15
C SER A 783 28.92 -8.98 -28.03
N PHE A 784 29.00 -7.89 -27.27
CA PHE A 784 27.88 -6.96 -27.09
C PHE A 784 27.76 -5.95 -28.23
N GLY A 785 28.88 -5.45 -28.75
CA GLY A 785 28.94 -4.41 -29.80
C GLY A 785 30.34 -3.81 -29.95
N SER A 786 30.57 -3.09 -31.05
CA SER A 786 31.82 -2.41 -31.39
C SER A 786 31.78 -0.91 -31.07
N ALA A 787 32.96 -0.28 -31.00
CA ALA A 787 33.05 1.18 -30.88
C ALA A 787 32.32 1.86 -32.05
N GLY A 788 31.52 2.87 -31.75
CA GLY A 788 30.66 3.54 -32.72
C GLY A 788 29.28 2.90 -32.91
N ASP A 789 29.05 1.68 -32.42
CA ASP A 789 27.70 1.09 -32.45
C ASP A 789 26.76 1.87 -31.53
N THR A 790 25.52 2.04 -31.99
CA THR A 790 24.43 2.56 -31.16
C THR A 790 23.79 1.41 -30.41
N ILE A 791 23.73 1.54 -29.09
CA ILE A 791 22.95 0.68 -28.20
C ILE A 791 21.82 1.49 -27.58
N TYR A 792 20.83 0.79 -27.02
CA TYR A 792 19.67 1.41 -26.39
C TYR A 792 19.62 1.07 -24.91
N LEU A 793 19.42 2.10 -24.10
CA LEU A 793 19.14 1.96 -22.68
C LEU A 793 17.65 2.06 -22.45
N LEU A 794 17.07 1.00 -21.89
CA LEU A 794 15.69 0.99 -21.44
C LEU A 794 15.70 1.28 -19.95
N VAL A 795 15.34 2.52 -19.63
CA VAL A 795 15.22 2.99 -18.24
C VAL A 795 13.76 2.87 -17.84
N SER A 796 13.45 1.82 -17.09
CA SER A 796 12.11 1.64 -16.50
C SER A 796 12.11 2.16 -15.07
N ARG A 797 11.13 3.00 -14.73
CA ARG A 797 10.91 3.52 -13.38
C ARG A 797 9.49 3.25 -12.92
N ARG A 798 9.29 3.14 -11.61
CA ARG A 798 7.94 3.12 -11.04
C ARG A 798 7.32 4.52 -11.13
N LEU A 799 6.05 4.59 -11.52
CA LEU A 799 5.24 5.78 -11.30
C LEU A 799 4.99 5.95 -9.80
N SER A 800 4.56 7.14 -9.38
CA SER A 800 4.28 7.43 -7.98
C SER A 800 2.97 6.77 -7.50
N ALA A 801 2.01 6.58 -8.41
CA ALA A 801 0.72 5.99 -8.10
C ALA A 801 0.85 4.49 -7.77
N SER A 802 0.16 4.01 -6.73
CA SER A 802 0.21 2.59 -6.32
C SER A 802 -1.15 1.98 -6.07
N PHE A 803 -1.32 0.69 -6.41
CA PHE A 803 -2.59 -0.03 -6.37
C PHE A 803 -2.42 -1.49 -5.90
N ASP A 804 -3.48 -2.10 -5.38
CA ASP A 804 -3.55 -3.55 -5.14
C ASP A 804 -3.80 -4.34 -6.43
N ALA A 805 -4.60 -3.79 -7.35
CA ALA A 805 -4.81 -4.33 -8.69
C ALA A 805 -4.27 -3.33 -9.72
N ILE A 806 -3.07 -3.56 -10.23
CA ILE A 806 -2.37 -2.56 -11.04
C ILE A 806 -2.90 -2.54 -12.48
N PRO A 807 -3.07 -1.35 -13.10
CA PRO A 807 -3.24 -1.23 -14.54
C PRO A 807 -1.88 -1.51 -15.19
N GLN A 808 -1.72 -2.70 -15.78
CA GLN A 808 -0.46 -3.15 -16.35
C GLN A 808 -0.42 -2.82 -17.85
N ALA A 809 0.74 -2.35 -18.31
CA ALA A 809 1.04 -2.16 -19.72
C ALA A 809 2.36 -2.87 -20.06
N ASP A 810 2.35 -3.68 -21.11
CA ASP A 810 3.55 -4.30 -21.67
C ASP A 810 3.82 -3.77 -23.08
N ILE A 811 5.11 -3.52 -23.37
CA ILE A 811 5.58 -2.91 -24.60
C ILE A 811 6.36 -3.96 -25.39
N VAL A 812 6.02 -4.15 -26.66
CA VAL A 812 6.77 -5.01 -27.59
C VAL A 812 7.18 -4.19 -28.80
N GLY A 813 8.43 -4.30 -29.21
CA GLY A 813 8.99 -3.56 -30.34
C GLY A 813 10.50 -3.46 -30.23
N HIS A 814 11.15 -3.16 -31.34
CA HIS A 814 12.55 -2.78 -31.33
C HIS A 814 12.73 -1.45 -30.57
N PRO A 815 13.78 -1.30 -29.73
CA PRO A 815 13.98 -0.09 -28.93
C PRO A 815 13.94 1.22 -29.74
N GLU A 816 14.52 1.25 -30.92
CA GLU A 816 14.50 2.41 -31.81
C GLU A 816 13.10 2.77 -32.30
N LYS A 817 12.25 1.77 -32.55
CA LYS A 817 10.86 1.98 -33.00
C LYS A 817 9.96 2.45 -31.87
N ILE A 818 10.22 1.97 -30.66
CA ILE A 818 9.54 2.47 -29.46
C ILE A 818 9.97 3.92 -29.20
N LEU A 819 11.26 4.25 -29.33
CA LEU A 819 11.78 5.62 -29.20
C LEU A 819 11.15 6.57 -30.24
N GLU A 820 11.04 6.14 -31.49
CA GLU A 820 10.37 6.90 -32.56
C GLU A 820 8.89 7.18 -32.21
N ALA A 821 8.16 6.19 -31.69
CA ALA A 821 6.74 6.33 -31.34
C ALA A 821 6.51 7.10 -30.02
N PHE A 822 7.46 7.01 -29.07
CA PHE A 822 7.36 7.56 -27.72
C PHE A 822 8.69 8.19 -27.27
N PRO A 823 9.06 9.36 -27.82
CA PRO A 823 10.34 10.00 -27.54
C PRO A 823 10.53 10.38 -26.06
N ASP A 824 9.44 10.72 -25.37
CA ASP A 824 9.41 11.03 -23.94
C ASP A 824 9.13 9.82 -23.04
N GLY A 825 9.14 8.61 -23.60
CA GLY A 825 8.79 7.36 -22.93
C GLY A 825 7.30 7.06 -22.89
N VAL A 826 6.94 5.93 -22.29
CA VAL A 826 5.58 5.40 -22.30
C VAL A 826 5.30 4.56 -21.06
N CYS A 827 4.07 4.60 -20.54
CA CYS A 827 3.67 3.70 -19.47
C CYS A 827 3.79 2.24 -19.90
N GLY A 828 4.37 1.43 -19.03
CA GLY A 828 4.56 0.00 -19.22
C GLY A 828 6.02 -0.43 -19.11
N LYS A 829 6.21 -1.75 -19.16
CA LYS A 829 7.52 -2.39 -19.14
C LYS A 829 7.75 -3.13 -20.46
N TRP A 830 8.97 -3.03 -21.00
CA TRP A 830 9.34 -3.73 -22.22
C TRP A 830 9.41 -5.25 -21.99
N ILE A 831 8.96 -6.02 -22.98
CA ILE A 831 9.18 -7.46 -23.05
C ILE A 831 10.47 -7.69 -23.86
N PRO A 832 11.47 -8.42 -23.33
CA PRO A 832 12.71 -8.68 -24.03
C PRO A 832 12.49 -9.71 -25.15
N ALA A 833 11.90 -9.26 -26.25
CA ALA A 833 11.68 -10.04 -27.46
C ALA A 833 11.57 -9.08 -28.65
N LEU A 834 12.42 -9.29 -29.65
CA LEU A 834 12.46 -8.44 -30.85
C LEU A 834 11.53 -8.99 -31.92
N PRO A 835 10.56 -8.20 -32.41
CA PRO A 835 9.77 -8.60 -33.58
C PRO A 835 10.67 -8.82 -34.81
N ASP A 836 10.52 -9.94 -35.47
CA ASP A 836 11.30 -10.33 -36.67
C ASP A 836 10.43 -10.56 -37.91
N GLY A 837 9.10 -10.44 -37.77
CA GLY A 837 8.16 -10.78 -38.84
C GLY A 837 7.74 -12.25 -38.88
N GLU A 838 8.15 -13.07 -37.90
CA GLU A 838 7.74 -14.46 -37.71
C GLU A 838 6.87 -14.64 -36.47
N THR A 839 6.24 -15.82 -36.35
CA THR A 839 5.42 -16.14 -35.17
C THR A 839 6.30 -16.48 -33.98
N GLN A 840 6.35 -15.58 -32.99
CA GLN A 840 7.03 -15.78 -31.72
C GLN A 840 6.06 -15.76 -30.55
N THR A 841 6.47 -16.33 -29.42
CA THR A 841 5.73 -16.26 -28.14
C THR A 841 6.29 -15.14 -27.28
N TYR A 842 5.42 -14.21 -26.90
CA TYR A 842 5.77 -13.05 -26.08
C TYR A 842 5.18 -13.24 -24.68
N PHE A 843 6.04 -13.42 -23.68
CA PHE A 843 5.64 -13.60 -22.29
C PHE A 843 5.41 -12.24 -21.61
N PHE A 844 4.27 -12.09 -20.94
CA PHE A 844 3.92 -10.86 -20.24
C PHE A 844 4.70 -10.73 -18.92
N ASN A 845 5.05 -9.50 -18.55
CA ASN A 845 5.86 -9.21 -17.36
C ASN A 845 5.15 -9.51 -16.03
N ARG A 846 3.81 -9.58 -16.05
CA ARG A 846 2.96 -9.83 -14.88
C ARG A 846 1.86 -10.82 -15.18
N LYS A 847 1.41 -11.53 -14.15
CA LYS A 847 0.29 -12.47 -14.27
C LYS A 847 -1.00 -11.76 -14.63
N MET A 848 -1.49 -12.00 -15.84
CA MET A 848 -2.82 -11.55 -16.25
C MET A 848 -3.92 -12.32 -15.51
N ARG A 849 -4.96 -11.59 -15.10
CA ARG A 849 -6.09 -12.16 -14.35
C ARG A 849 -7.10 -12.89 -15.23
N SER A 850 -7.14 -12.60 -16.52
CA SER A 850 -8.04 -13.25 -17.47
C SER A 850 -7.41 -13.37 -18.85
N ASN A 851 -7.98 -14.23 -19.71
CA ASN A 851 -7.58 -14.36 -21.13
C ASN A 851 -7.96 -13.13 -21.99
N LYS A 852 -8.39 -12.03 -21.38
CA LYS A 852 -8.86 -10.83 -22.09
C LYS A 852 -7.97 -9.65 -21.72
N PRO A 853 -7.25 -9.03 -22.68
CA PRO A 853 -6.65 -7.74 -22.41
C PRO A 853 -7.78 -6.72 -22.27
N THR A 854 -7.56 -5.67 -21.49
CA THR A 854 -8.54 -4.58 -21.44
C THR A 854 -8.48 -3.75 -22.72
N LEU A 855 -7.30 -3.65 -23.34
CA LEU A 855 -7.09 -3.06 -24.66
C LEU A 855 -5.72 -3.50 -25.21
N TRP A 856 -5.56 -3.56 -26.52
CA TRP A 856 -4.23 -3.60 -27.15
C TRP A 856 -4.21 -2.78 -28.43
N GLY A 857 -3.04 -2.28 -28.78
CA GLY A 857 -2.86 -1.52 -30.01
C GLY A 857 -1.49 -1.67 -30.60
N SER A 858 -1.38 -1.33 -31.87
CA SER A 858 -0.14 -1.40 -32.62
C SER A 858 0.03 -0.25 -33.61
N THR A 859 1.27 0.05 -33.93
CA THR A 859 1.66 0.98 -34.99
C THR A 859 2.81 0.37 -35.79
N THR A 860 2.87 0.67 -37.09
CA THR A 860 3.95 0.28 -38.02
C THR A 860 4.61 1.50 -38.66
N ASN A 861 4.21 2.70 -38.24
CA ASN A 861 4.64 3.97 -38.80
C ASN A 861 5.00 4.98 -37.70
N ALA A 862 5.81 4.53 -36.74
CA ALA A 862 6.36 5.38 -35.67
C ALA A 862 5.28 6.12 -34.85
N GLY A 863 4.14 5.48 -34.59
CA GLY A 863 3.09 6.05 -33.75
C GLY A 863 2.20 7.10 -34.45
N VAL A 864 2.42 7.39 -35.73
CA VAL A 864 1.57 8.32 -36.50
C VAL A 864 0.13 7.81 -36.59
N ASN A 865 -0.04 6.52 -36.90
CA ASN A 865 -1.33 5.85 -36.89
C ASN A 865 -1.28 4.65 -35.93
N TRP A 866 -2.34 4.51 -35.14
CA TRP A 866 -2.52 3.38 -34.25
C TRP A 866 -3.76 2.59 -34.62
N THR A 867 -3.59 1.28 -34.70
CA THR A 867 -4.70 0.32 -34.78
C THR A 867 -4.91 -0.26 -33.40
N PHE A 868 -6.03 0.10 -32.78
CA PHE A 868 -6.49 -0.46 -31.50
C PHE A 868 -7.74 -1.30 -31.73
N VAL A 869 -7.81 -2.42 -31.03
CA VAL A 869 -8.93 -3.37 -31.13
C VAL A 869 -9.48 -3.60 -29.73
N ASP A 870 -10.76 -3.29 -29.55
CA ASP A 870 -11.50 -3.48 -28.29
C ASP A 870 -11.94 -4.96 -28.09
N ASP A 871 -11.68 -5.82 -29.07
CA ASP A 871 -12.05 -7.24 -29.10
C ASP A 871 -10.85 -8.21 -28.96
N MET A 872 -11.15 -9.44 -28.51
CA MET A 872 -10.19 -10.50 -28.20
C MET A 872 -9.12 -10.64 -29.31
N PRO A 873 -7.84 -10.32 -29.05
CA PRO A 873 -6.78 -10.81 -29.91
C PRO A 873 -6.78 -12.34 -29.85
N SER A 874 -6.91 -13.00 -31.01
CA SER A 874 -6.63 -14.43 -31.12
C SER A 874 -5.22 -14.71 -30.58
N GLY A 875 -5.09 -15.79 -29.80
CA GLY A 875 -3.79 -16.29 -29.33
C GLY A 875 -3.25 -15.73 -28.01
N MET A 876 -4.04 -15.01 -27.19
CA MET A 876 -3.65 -14.75 -25.80
C MET A 876 -4.00 -15.91 -24.87
N ASP A 877 -3.08 -16.22 -23.95
CA ASP A 877 -3.20 -17.33 -23.02
C ASP A 877 -2.77 -16.90 -21.62
N ALA A 878 -3.73 -16.73 -20.70
CA ALA A 878 -3.44 -16.42 -19.30
C ALA A 878 -2.80 -17.59 -18.56
N ILE A 879 -2.91 -18.83 -19.03
CA ILE A 879 -2.22 -19.98 -18.43
C ILE A 879 -0.72 -19.85 -18.70
N GLN A 880 -0.35 -19.65 -19.97
CA GLN A 880 1.05 -19.42 -20.37
C GLN A 880 1.56 -18.04 -19.96
N ASN A 881 0.64 -17.13 -19.63
CA ASN A 881 0.92 -15.71 -19.45
C ASN A 881 1.64 -15.11 -20.65
N ALA A 882 1.15 -15.42 -21.85
CA ALA A 882 1.82 -15.10 -23.09
C ALA A 882 0.85 -14.87 -24.25
N ARG A 883 1.39 -14.35 -25.36
CA ARG A 883 0.72 -14.31 -26.66
C ARG A 883 1.66 -14.79 -27.76
N SER A 884 1.23 -15.77 -28.54
CA SER A 884 1.92 -16.16 -29.78
C SER A 884 1.37 -15.37 -30.96
N HIS A 885 2.21 -14.62 -31.66
CA HIS A 885 1.76 -13.75 -32.73
C HIS A 885 2.89 -13.40 -33.69
N ASN A 886 2.58 -13.32 -34.98
CA ASN A 886 3.47 -12.74 -35.98
C ASN A 886 3.49 -11.22 -35.83
N LYS A 887 4.66 -10.63 -35.57
CA LYS A 887 4.82 -9.17 -35.41
C LYS A 887 5.90 -8.66 -36.37
N PRO A 888 5.59 -7.73 -37.29
CA PRO A 888 6.59 -7.15 -38.19
C PRO A 888 7.71 -6.43 -37.43
N ALA A 889 8.95 -6.48 -37.92
CA ALA A 889 10.09 -5.83 -37.28
C ALA A 889 9.92 -4.31 -37.06
N ASN A 890 9.20 -3.63 -37.96
CA ASN A 890 8.97 -2.18 -37.90
C ASN A 890 7.80 -1.76 -36.99
N SER A 891 7.32 -2.64 -36.11
CA SER A 891 6.09 -2.40 -35.34
C SER A 891 6.33 -2.23 -33.84
N VAL A 892 5.43 -1.47 -33.21
CA VAL A 892 5.33 -1.31 -31.75
C VAL A 892 3.95 -1.75 -31.32
N TYR A 893 3.86 -2.56 -30.26
CA TYR A 893 2.62 -3.00 -29.64
C TYR A 893 2.56 -2.58 -28.18
N LEU A 894 1.35 -2.22 -27.74
CA LEU A 894 1.01 -1.99 -26.34
C LEU A 894 -0.08 -2.96 -25.92
N TYR A 895 0.14 -3.66 -24.81
CA TYR A 895 -0.81 -4.59 -24.20
C TYR A 895 -1.25 -4.08 -22.84
N PHE A 896 -2.52 -3.70 -22.69
CA PHE A 896 -3.10 -3.27 -21.43
C PHE A 896 -3.92 -4.39 -20.80
N TYR A 897 -3.65 -4.72 -19.55
CA TYR A 897 -4.37 -5.75 -18.80
C TYR A 897 -4.32 -5.49 -17.29
N ASP A 898 -5.16 -6.19 -16.53
CA ASP A 898 -5.15 -6.11 -15.07
C ASP A 898 -4.27 -7.21 -14.46
N ALA A 899 -3.45 -6.82 -13.49
CA ALA A 899 -2.62 -7.72 -12.70
C ALA A 899 -2.79 -7.44 -11.20
N LEU A 900 -2.57 -8.44 -10.37
CA LEU A 900 -2.51 -8.23 -8.93
C LEU A 900 -1.11 -7.80 -8.54
N SER A 901 -1.02 -6.83 -7.64
CA SER A 901 0.24 -6.35 -7.06
C SER A 901 0.93 -7.44 -6.24
N SER A 902 2.25 -7.34 -6.14
CA SER A 902 3.02 -8.08 -5.13
C SER A 902 2.59 -7.65 -3.72
N PHE A 903 2.57 -8.61 -2.79
CA PHE A 903 2.15 -8.37 -1.40
C PHE A 903 3.23 -8.75 -0.37
N THR A 904 4.42 -9.10 -0.83
CA THR A 904 5.59 -9.38 0.01
C THR A 904 6.73 -8.42 -0.29
N GLN A 905 7.61 -8.23 0.68
CA GLN A 905 8.88 -7.51 0.52
C GLN A 905 10.01 -8.26 1.21
N SER A 906 11.20 -8.12 0.66
CA SER A 906 12.44 -8.69 1.21
C SER A 906 12.73 -8.14 2.61
N ASP A 907 13.17 -8.99 3.53
CA ASP A 907 13.65 -8.60 4.86
C ASP A 907 14.67 -9.62 5.37
N THR A 908 15.26 -9.32 6.51
CA THR A 908 16.10 -10.24 7.27
C THR A 908 15.26 -11.27 8.02
N ASN A 909 15.86 -12.43 8.29
CA ASN A 909 15.29 -13.44 9.17
C ASN A 909 15.07 -12.85 10.58
N ARG A 910 13.83 -12.95 11.08
CA ARG A 910 13.37 -12.34 12.34
C ARG A 910 13.03 -13.40 13.39
N ALA A 911 12.83 -12.94 14.62
CA ALA A 911 12.46 -13.81 15.72
C ALA A 911 11.07 -14.41 15.46
N VAL A 912 10.97 -15.73 15.50
CA VAL A 912 9.76 -16.47 15.16
C VAL A 912 8.88 -16.60 16.40
N THR A 913 7.59 -16.30 16.24
CA THR A 913 6.57 -16.48 17.28
C THR A 913 5.73 -17.73 17.06
N SER A 914 5.55 -18.17 15.81
CA SER A 914 4.86 -19.40 15.45
C SER A 914 5.33 -19.92 14.09
N PHE A 915 5.33 -21.24 13.93
CA PHE A 915 5.72 -21.93 12.69
C PHE A 915 4.48 -22.43 11.95
N GLY A 916 4.47 -22.21 10.65
CA GLY A 916 3.50 -22.77 9.71
C GLY A 916 4.08 -23.93 8.94
N ASN A 917 3.20 -24.65 8.25
CA ASN A 917 3.60 -25.68 7.31
C ASN A 917 4.27 -25.09 6.05
N VAL A 918 4.82 -25.97 5.21
CA VAL A 918 5.48 -25.60 3.97
C VAL A 918 4.47 -25.57 2.82
N LEU A 919 4.31 -24.41 2.20
CA LEU A 919 3.53 -24.23 0.99
C LEU A 919 4.37 -24.58 -0.22
N VAL A 920 3.84 -25.43 -1.10
CA VAL A 920 4.42 -25.67 -2.42
C VAL A 920 3.37 -25.41 -3.48
N THR A 921 3.72 -24.72 -4.57
CA THR A 921 2.79 -24.53 -5.70
C THR A 921 3.49 -24.32 -7.05
N GLN A 922 2.89 -24.88 -8.10
CA GLN A 922 3.18 -24.62 -9.52
C GLN A 922 1.89 -24.21 -10.28
N ASP A 923 0.78 -24.00 -9.55
CA ASP A 923 -0.56 -23.87 -10.11
C ASP A 923 -0.76 -22.52 -10.82
N ARG A 924 -1.51 -22.52 -11.93
CA ARG A 924 -1.86 -21.32 -12.72
C ARG A 924 -2.85 -20.36 -12.06
N HIS A 925 -3.58 -20.81 -11.05
CA HIS A 925 -4.66 -20.05 -10.43
C HIS A 925 -4.16 -19.19 -9.28
N VAL A 926 -4.59 -17.93 -9.26
CA VAL A 926 -4.39 -17.02 -8.13
C VAL A 926 -4.89 -17.63 -6.81
N SER A 927 -6.00 -18.38 -6.87
CA SER A 927 -6.59 -19.06 -5.71
C SER A 927 -5.80 -20.24 -5.16
N HIS A 928 -4.67 -20.61 -5.78
CA HIS A 928 -3.81 -21.73 -5.40
C HIS A 928 -2.34 -21.31 -5.23
N GLY A 929 -2.09 -20.08 -4.81
CA GLY A 929 -0.76 -19.58 -4.44
C GLY A 929 0.04 -18.99 -5.60
N ASN A 930 -0.54 -18.79 -6.79
CA ASN A 930 0.18 -18.20 -7.93
C ASN A 930 0.64 -16.76 -7.64
N ARG A 931 -0.21 -15.95 -6.99
CA ARG A 931 0.16 -14.59 -6.54
C ARG A 931 1.33 -14.62 -5.56
N LEU A 932 1.36 -15.60 -4.65
CA LEU A 932 2.47 -15.80 -3.71
C LEU A 932 3.76 -16.17 -4.47
N ASN A 933 3.66 -17.08 -5.46
CA ASN A 933 4.79 -17.46 -6.31
C ASN A 933 5.38 -16.22 -7.01
N GLU A 934 4.56 -15.44 -7.72
CA GLU A 934 5.01 -14.22 -8.41
C GLU A 934 5.61 -13.20 -7.43
N SER A 935 5.00 -13.02 -6.25
CA SER A 935 5.48 -12.06 -5.25
C SER A 935 6.82 -12.44 -4.60
N LEU A 936 7.16 -13.72 -4.52
CA LEU A 936 8.41 -14.21 -3.89
C LEU A 936 9.52 -14.47 -4.91
N THR A 937 9.17 -15.03 -6.07
CA THR A 937 10.13 -15.55 -7.05
C THR A 937 10.15 -14.76 -8.34
N GLU A 938 9.21 -13.83 -8.54
CA GLU A 938 8.93 -13.18 -9.84
C GLU A 938 8.53 -14.17 -10.95
N ASN A 939 8.28 -15.43 -10.62
CA ASN A 939 7.80 -16.44 -11.54
C ASN A 939 6.30 -16.67 -11.39
N ILE A 940 5.70 -17.00 -12.52
CA ILE A 940 4.29 -17.29 -12.61
C ILE A 940 4.12 -18.80 -12.75
N GLY A 941 3.27 -19.39 -11.90
CA GLY A 941 2.85 -20.78 -12.08
C GLY A 941 2.04 -20.94 -13.37
N ARG A 942 2.33 -21.93 -14.20
CA ARG A 942 1.63 -22.18 -15.48
C ARG A 942 1.02 -23.57 -15.58
N SER A 943 1.13 -24.38 -14.52
CA SER A 943 0.61 -25.76 -14.56
C SER A 943 -0.91 -25.77 -14.57
N ASP A 944 -1.49 -26.42 -15.57
CA ASP A 944 -2.92 -26.65 -15.76
C ASP A 944 -3.33 -28.12 -15.56
N ARG A 945 -2.42 -28.98 -15.06
CA ARG A 945 -2.68 -30.39 -14.73
C ARG A 945 -3.78 -30.60 -13.69
N SER A 946 -4.66 -31.57 -13.86
CA SER A 946 -5.81 -31.75 -12.94
C SER A 946 -5.48 -32.09 -11.49
N HIS A 947 -4.28 -32.58 -11.17
CA HIS A 947 -3.92 -33.06 -9.82
C HIS A 947 -2.49 -32.67 -9.42
N ASN A 948 -2.21 -32.63 -8.11
CA ASN A 948 -0.87 -32.49 -7.51
C ASN A 948 -0.03 -31.30 -8.06
N ARG A 949 -0.65 -30.11 -8.08
CA ARG A 949 0.00 -28.84 -8.48
C ARG A 949 0.31 -27.90 -7.31
N GLN A 950 -0.30 -28.13 -6.17
CA GLN A 950 -0.12 -27.36 -4.95
C GLN A 950 -0.33 -28.30 -3.75
N SER A 951 0.35 -28.03 -2.65
CA SER A 951 0.17 -28.76 -1.40
C SER A 951 0.68 -27.94 -0.22
N GLN A 952 0.19 -28.29 0.98
CA GLN A 952 0.74 -27.84 2.25
C GLN A 952 1.39 -29.04 2.92
N LEU A 953 2.71 -29.06 2.96
CA LEU A 953 3.52 -30.15 3.48
C LEU A 953 3.78 -29.92 4.97
N VAL A 954 3.65 -30.99 5.75
CA VAL A 954 3.95 -30.96 7.19
C VAL A 954 5.43 -30.59 7.39
N LEU A 955 5.66 -29.63 8.27
CA LEU A 955 6.99 -29.33 8.79
C LEU A 955 7.42 -30.46 9.74
N GLN A 956 8.42 -31.23 9.36
CA GLN A 956 8.91 -32.37 10.14
C GLN A 956 9.92 -31.94 11.20
N GLU A 957 10.77 -30.97 10.86
CA GLU A 957 11.73 -30.36 11.78
C GLU A 957 11.71 -28.85 11.57
N GLN A 958 11.53 -28.07 12.63
CA GLN A 958 11.48 -26.60 12.56
C GLN A 958 12.85 -25.91 12.43
N GLY A 959 13.93 -26.70 12.39
CA GLY A 959 15.29 -26.21 12.47
C GLY A 959 15.70 -25.76 13.88
N ARG A 960 16.98 -25.39 14.04
CA ARG A 960 17.47 -24.85 15.31
C ARG A 960 17.08 -23.38 15.43
N VAL A 961 16.54 -22.98 16.57
CA VAL A 961 16.29 -21.57 16.91
C VAL A 961 17.39 -21.09 17.85
N ASN A 962 17.99 -19.94 17.56
CA ASN A 962 19.03 -19.34 18.39
C ASN A 962 18.45 -18.59 19.60
N ASP A 963 19.31 -18.13 20.50
CA ASP A 963 18.90 -17.41 21.72
C ASP A 963 18.13 -16.10 21.43
N GLY A 964 18.29 -15.55 20.23
CA GLY A 964 17.53 -14.39 19.74
C GLY A 964 16.17 -14.73 19.12
N GLY A 965 15.72 -15.99 19.21
CA GLY A 965 14.44 -16.46 18.68
C GLY A 965 14.41 -16.62 17.15
N LYS A 966 15.55 -16.48 16.46
CA LYS A 966 15.64 -16.58 14.99
C LYS A 966 16.02 -18.00 14.59
N ILE A 967 15.57 -18.42 13.41
CA ILE A 967 16.02 -19.70 12.83
C ILE A 967 17.51 -19.58 12.47
N ASP A 968 18.31 -20.58 12.80
CA ASP A 968 19.73 -20.60 12.48
C ASP A 968 19.96 -20.61 10.95
N LEU A 969 20.93 -19.84 10.47
CA LEU A 969 21.29 -19.73 9.05
C LEU A 969 22.13 -20.93 8.58
N THR A 970 22.60 -21.79 9.49
CA THR A 970 23.43 -22.94 9.15
C THR A 970 22.64 -24.04 8.45
N TYR A 971 23.17 -24.55 7.33
CA TYR A 971 22.54 -25.59 6.51
C TYR A 971 22.16 -26.85 7.31
N TYR A 972 23.02 -27.31 8.23
CA TYR A 972 22.76 -28.49 9.07
C TYR A 972 21.59 -28.33 10.04
N SER A 973 21.19 -27.08 10.31
CA SER A 973 20.11 -26.71 11.21
C SER A 973 18.83 -26.30 10.47
N ALA A 974 18.81 -26.47 9.15
CA ALA A 974 17.70 -26.02 8.30
C ALA A 974 16.40 -26.77 8.63
N PRO A 975 15.24 -26.08 8.58
CA PRO A 975 13.95 -26.76 8.70
C PRO A 975 13.75 -27.82 7.61
N LYS A 976 13.06 -28.91 7.94
CA LYS A 976 12.79 -30.04 7.05
C LYS A 976 11.30 -30.28 6.90
N HIS A 977 10.90 -30.76 5.73
CA HIS A 977 9.49 -31.02 5.41
C HIS A 977 9.30 -32.40 4.78
N ALA A 978 8.05 -32.86 4.80
CA ALA A 978 7.65 -34.07 4.10
C ALA A 978 7.94 -33.97 2.58
N GLU A 979 8.19 -35.11 1.93
CA GLU A 979 8.53 -35.20 0.51
C GLU A 979 7.49 -34.51 -0.40
N ILE A 980 7.97 -33.76 -1.40
CA ILE A 980 7.11 -33.12 -2.38
C ILE A 980 6.53 -34.18 -3.32
N ASN A 981 5.20 -34.27 -3.36
CA ASN A 981 4.48 -35.09 -4.34
C ASN A 981 3.87 -34.19 -5.42
N PHE A 982 4.71 -33.65 -6.30
CA PHE A 982 4.29 -32.86 -7.45
C PHE A 982 4.30 -33.70 -8.72
N SER A 983 3.26 -33.52 -9.51
CA SER A 983 3.27 -34.05 -10.87
C SER A 983 4.38 -33.37 -11.69
N ALA A 984 4.92 -34.08 -12.69
CA ALA A 984 5.86 -33.52 -13.65
C ALA A 984 5.34 -32.19 -14.23
N THR A 985 6.23 -31.26 -14.57
CA THR A 985 5.78 -29.97 -15.10
C THR A 985 4.92 -30.14 -16.38
N LYS A 986 4.01 -29.21 -16.60
CA LYS A 986 3.34 -28.96 -17.88
C LYS A 986 3.46 -27.47 -18.12
N ASN A 987 3.75 -27.08 -19.37
CA ASN A 987 3.97 -25.67 -19.77
C ASN A 987 5.26 -25.04 -19.21
N ASP A 988 6.27 -25.87 -18.91
CA ASP A 988 7.61 -25.44 -18.48
C ASP A 988 7.57 -24.39 -17.34
N THR A 989 6.83 -24.72 -16.28
CA THR A 989 6.67 -23.83 -15.12
C THR A 989 7.73 -24.10 -14.07
N ARG A 990 8.24 -23.01 -13.47
CA ARG A 990 8.97 -23.05 -12.19
C ARG A 990 7.95 -23.04 -11.04
N ALA A 991 8.33 -23.63 -9.92
CA ALA A 991 7.45 -23.80 -8.77
C ALA A 991 8.02 -23.10 -7.54
N LEU A 992 7.15 -22.82 -6.57
CA LEU A 992 7.50 -22.24 -5.29
C LEU A 992 7.54 -23.34 -4.23
N LYS A 993 8.51 -23.25 -3.33
CA LYS A 993 8.47 -23.84 -1.99
C LYS A 993 8.74 -22.78 -0.93
N SER A 994 7.85 -22.64 0.04
CA SER A 994 8.01 -21.66 1.12
C SER A 994 7.43 -22.17 2.44
N MET A 995 8.24 -22.13 3.49
CA MET A 995 7.74 -22.16 4.86
C MET A 995 7.21 -20.77 5.24
N VAL A 996 6.17 -20.72 6.07
CA VAL A 996 5.64 -19.48 6.64
C VAL A 996 5.89 -19.47 8.14
N THR A 997 6.31 -18.33 8.66
CA THR A 997 6.49 -18.06 10.09
C THR A 997 5.70 -16.81 10.46
N LEU A 998 5.22 -16.74 11.69
CA LEU A 998 4.65 -15.51 12.23
C LEU A 998 5.73 -14.77 13.02
N ILE A 999 5.95 -13.50 12.70
CA ILE A 999 6.96 -12.65 13.33
C ILE A 999 6.32 -11.42 13.96
N ASP A 1000 6.98 -10.88 14.98
CA ASP A 1000 6.69 -9.57 15.55
C ASP A 1000 7.70 -8.55 14.99
N LYS A 1001 7.18 -7.45 14.44
CA LYS A 1001 7.98 -6.33 13.94
C LYS A 1001 7.31 -5.04 14.38
N ASP A 1002 8.00 -4.31 15.26
CA ASP A 1002 7.54 -3.06 15.84
C ASP A 1002 6.15 -3.19 16.52
N GLY A 1003 5.90 -4.34 17.15
CA GLY A 1003 4.67 -4.63 17.87
C GLY A 1003 3.49 -5.00 16.94
N LEU A 1004 3.74 -5.21 15.66
CA LEU A 1004 2.76 -5.70 14.69
C LEU A 1004 3.15 -7.11 14.21
N LEU A 1005 2.14 -7.92 13.93
CA LEU A 1005 2.30 -9.29 13.45
C LEU A 1005 2.39 -9.33 11.93
N TYR A 1006 3.39 -10.03 11.39
CA TYR A 1006 3.56 -10.27 9.95
C TYR A 1006 3.78 -11.75 9.65
N ALA A 1007 3.34 -12.20 8.48
CA ALA A 1007 3.76 -13.49 7.93
C ALA A 1007 5.11 -13.30 7.22
N GLN A 1008 6.13 -14.05 7.66
CA GLN A 1008 7.46 -14.12 7.04
C GLN A 1008 7.65 -15.47 6.33
N PHE A 1009 8.10 -15.41 5.09
CA PHE A 1009 8.27 -16.49 4.14
C PHE A 1009 9.75 -16.81 4.00
N HIS A 1010 10.11 -18.08 4.17
CA HIS A 1010 11.45 -18.61 3.93
C HIS A 1010 11.35 -19.72 2.90
N GLY A 1011 12.17 -19.69 1.86
CA GLY A 1011 12.00 -20.70 0.82
C GLY A 1011 12.87 -20.50 -0.41
N CYS A 1012 12.52 -21.27 -1.43
CA CYS A 1012 13.18 -21.26 -2.71
C CYS A 1012 12.23 -21.54 -3.85
N GLU A 1013 12.70 -21.20 -5.03
CA GLU A 1013 12.18 -21.69 -6.29
C GLU A 1013 12.56 -23.17 -6.49
N LEU A 1014 11.77 -23.88 -7.30
CA LEU A 1014 11.99 -25.25 -7.72
C LEU A 1014 11.90 -25.34 -9.25
N GLN A 1015 12.76 -26.15 -9.84
CA GLN A 1015 12.80 -26.36 -11.29
C GLN A 1015 12.71 -27.85 -11.61
N TYR A 1016 11.74 -28.20 -12.47
CA TYR A 1016 11.56 -29.57 -12.90
C TYR A 1016 12.58 -29.92 -14.00
N VAL A 1017 13.33 -31.00 -13.79
CA VAL A 1017 14.19 -31.63 -14.78
C VAL A 1017 13.79 -33.09 -14.89
N LYS A 1018 13.44 -33.53 -16.10
CA LYS A 1018 13.30 -34.95 -16.39
C LYS A 1018 14.71 -35.54 -16.46
N GLN A 1019 15.05 -36.35 -15.46
CA GLN A 1019 16.38 -36.96 -15.38
C GLN A 1019 16.51 -38.15 -16.34
N ASP A 1020 17.55 -38.13 -17.18
CA ASP A 1020 17.91 -39.28 -18.01
C ASP A 1020 18.66 -40.32 -17.18
N VAL A 1021 18.21 -41.58 -17.28
CA VAL A 1021 18.76 -42.69 -16.50
C VAL A 1021 19.69 -43.52 -17.38
N THR A 1022 20.96 -43.58 -17.00
CA THR A 1022 21.97 -44.40 -17.69
C THR A 1022 22.11 -45.76 -17.00
N ASP A 1023 21.93 -46.86 -17.74
CA ASP A 1023 22.21 -48.21 -17.25
C ASP A 1023 23.72 -48.45 -17.14
N ILE A 1024 24.17 -48.95 -15.99
CA ILE A 1024 25.59 -49.20 -15.74
C ILE A 1024 25.79 -50.43 -14.84
N SER A 1025 26.83 -51.23 -15.10
CA SER A 1025 27.22 -52.33 -14.21
C SER A 1025 28.02 -51.83 -13.01
N GLU A 1026 28.02 -52.57 -11.90
CA GLU A 1026 28.81 -52.21 -10.72
C GLU A 1026 30.33 -52.20 -10.99
N SER A 1027 30.79 -53.02 -11.92
CA SER A 1027 32.20 -53.13 -12.34
C SER A 1027 32.64 -52.08 -13.36
N SER A 1028 31.72 -51.25 -13.85
CA SER A 1028 32.01 -50.26 -14.91
C SER A 1028 33.06 -49.23 -14.45
N THR A 1029 33.90 -48.80 -15.38
CA THR A 1029 34.88 -47.71 -15.18
C THR A 1029 34.54 -46.46 -15.99
N GLU A 1030 33.36 -46.41 -16.61
CA GLU A 1030 32.92 -45.24 -17.37
C GLU A 1030 32.87 -43.98 -16.49
N PRO A 1031 33.30 -42.80 -16.95
CA PRO A 1031 33.26 -41.57 -16.15
C PRO A 1031 31.82 -41.22 -15.73
N ARG A 1032 31.61 -40.95 -14.44
CA ARG A 1032 30.32 -40.48 -13.93
C ARG A 1032 30.27 -38.95 -13.94
N GLY A 1033 29.28 -38.38 -14.61
CA GLY A 1033 29.07 -36.94 -14.75
C GLY A 1033 28.28 -36.34 -13.59
N ASN A 1034 28.45 -35.03 -13.36
CA ASN A 1034 27.74 -34.32 -12.31
C ASN A 1034 26.23 -34.33 -12.55
N TYR A 1035 25.45 -34.50 -11.48
CA TYR A 1035 23.98 -34.56 -11.48
C TYR A 1035 23.36 -35.71 -12.29
N SER A 1036 24.15 -36.56 -12.93
CA SER A 1036 23.68 -37.71 -13.71
C SER A 1036 23.10 -38.81 -12.83
N VAL A 1037 22.12 -39.55 -13.37
CA VAL A 1037 21.43 -40.66 -12.70
C VAL A 1037 21.80 -41.98 -13.35
N TYR A 1038 22.18 -42.95 -12.53
CA TYR A 1038 22.65 -44.26 -12.94
C TYR A 1038 21.76 -45.35 -12.38
N ARG A 1039 21.34 -46.30 -13.22
CA ARG A 1039 20.65 -47.52 -12.79
C ARG A 1039 21.64 -48.68 -12.80
N ILE A 1040 21.83 -49.30 -11.63
CA ILE A 1040 22.76 -50.41 -11.51
C ILE A 1040 22.12 -51.69 -12.06
N THR A 1041 22.80 -52.37 -12.99
CA THR A 1041 22.22 -53.52 -13.72
C THR A 1041 22.52 -54.89 -13.12
N ASP A 1042 23.53 -54.98 -12.26
CA ASP A 1042 24.06 -56.22 -11.66
C ASP A 1042 24.52 -56.01 -10.20
N GLY A 1043 24.95 -57.08 -9.54
CA GLY A 1043 25.47 -57.02 -8.15
C GLY A 1043 24.44 -56.70 -7.05
N PRO A 1044 24.90 -56.48 -5.80
CA PRO A 1044 24.05 -56.19 -4.64
C PRO A 1044 23.21 -54.89 -4.74
N LEU A 1045 23.63 -53.93 -5.56
CA LEU A 1045 22.91 -52.68 -5.83
C LEU A 1045 21.98 -52.78 -7.04
N LYS A 1046 21.84 -53.94 -7.68
CA LYS A 1046 20.99 -54.15 -8.85
C LYS A 1046 19.59 -53.54 -8.68
N GLY A 1047 19.20 -52.74 -9.66
CA GLY A 1047 17.91 -52.04 -9.71
C GLY A 1047 17.86 -50.74 -8.92
N ARG A 1048 18.89 -50.40 -8.12
CA ARG A 1048 18.98 -49.10 -7.45
C ARG A 1048 19.31 -47.99 -8.45
N LEU A 1049 18.72 -46.82 -8.22
CA LEU A 1049 19.07 -45.58 -8.91
C LEU A 1049 20.00 -44.76 -8.02
N LEU A 1050 21.17 -44.38 -8.56
CA LEU A 1050 22.16 -43.56 -7.89
C LEU A 1050 22.30 -42.24 -8.64
N LYS A 1051 22.10 -41.13 -7.92
CA LYS A 1051 22.33 -39.80 -8.47
C LYS A 1051 23.62 -39.24 -7.91
N ARG A 1052 24.43 -38.70 -8.82
CA ARG A 1052 25.66 -38.03 -8.47
C ARG A 1052 25.39 -36.58 -8.05
N LEU A 1053 26.06 -36.10 -7.01
CA LEU A 1053 26.03 -34.68 -6.61
C LEU A 1053 27.26 -33.94 -7.17
N GLU A 1054 27.37 -32.64 -6.91
CA GLU A 1054 28.49 -31.82 -7.37
C GLU A 1054 29.85 -32.37 -6.92
N GLY A 1055 30.80 -32.55 -7.85
CA GLY A 1055 32.15 -33.07 -7.54
C GLY A 1055 33.03 -33.32 -8.77
N SER A 1056 34.29 -33.73 -8.55
CA SER A 1056 35.24 -34.13 -9.62
C SER A 1056 34.83 -35.45 -10.27
N SER A 1057 34.85 -35.54 -11.60
CA SER A 1057 34.47 -36.78 -12.32
C SER A 1057 35.18 -38.01 -11.73
N THR A 1058 34.45 -39.12 -11.62
CA THR A 1058 34.97 -40.36 -11.02
C THR A 1058 34.72 -41.52 -11.96
N ASN A 1059 35.73 -42.34 -12.13
CA ASN A 1059 35.69 -43.60 -12.87
C ASN A 1059 35.72 -44.82 -11.92
N VAL A 1060 35.65 -44.60 -10.60
CA VAL A 1060 35.69 -45.66 -9.59
C VAL A 1060 34.46 -46.58 -9.73
N PRO A 1061 34.65 -47.90 -9.90
CA PRO A 1061 33.55 -48.87 -9.95
C PRO A 1061 32.73 -48.92 -8.64
N PHE A 1062 31.43 -49.22 -8.71
CA PHE A 1062 30.55 -49.29 -7.54
C PHE A 1062 30.79 -50.52 -6.64
N ASN A 1063 31.46 -51.55 -7.16
CA ASN A 1063 31.87 -52.72 -6.39
C ASN A 1063 33.23 -52.57 -5.69
N ASP A 1064 33.83 -51.38 -5.72
CA ASP A 1064 35.06 -51.09 -4.97
C ASP A 1064 34.83 -51.24 -3.45
N VAL A 1065 35.80 -51.84 -2.76
CA VAL A 1065 35.70 -52.16 -1.33
C VAL A 1065 35.68 -50.91 -0.43
N ASP A 1066 36.10 -49.76 -0.95
CA ASP A 1066 36.12 -48.48 -0.22
C ASP A 1066 34.77 -47.73 -0.26
N TRP A 1067 33.75 -48.28 -0.93
CA TRP A 1067 32.39 -47.79 -0.79
C TRP A 1067 31.79 -48.17 0.56
N SER A 1068 31.15 -47.19 1.19
CA SER A 1068 30.26 -47.39 2.32
C SER A 1068 28.85 -47.03 1.91
N ILE A 1069 27.88 -47.86 2.30
CA ILE A 1069 26.46 -47.69 1.97
C ILE A 1069 25.73 -47.30 3.26
N ASP A 1070 24.93 -46.25 3.21
CA ASP A 1070 24.01 -45.86 4.26
C ASP A 1070 22.60 -45.66 3.69
N GLU A 1071 21.65 -45.22 4.52
CA GLU A 1071 20.26 -45.00 4.08
C GLU A 1071 20.12 -43.86 3.06
N LYS A 1072 21.11 -42.97 2.96
CA LYS A 1072 21.10 -41.81 2.04
C LYS A 1072 21.72 -42.15 0.69
N GLY A 1073 22.67 -43.07 0.63
CA GLY A 1073 23.33 -43.47 -0.61
C GLY A 1073 24.65 -44.19 -0.38
N ILE A 1074 25.62 -43.91 -1.24
CA ILE A 1074 26.96 -44.49 -1.16
C ILE A 1074 28.02 -43.40 -1.05
N LYS A 1075 29.00 -43.62 -0.17
CA LYS A 1075 30.09 -42.68 0.11
C LYS A 1075 31.43 -43.38 -0.05
N TYR A 1076 32.34 -42.74 -0.79
CA TYR A 1076 33.69 -43.25 -0.98
C TYR A 1076 34.59 -42.77 0.17
N ARG A 1077 35.20 -43.71 0.90
CA ARG A 1077 35.90 -43.41 2.16
C ARG A 1077 37.09 -42.46 1.99
N SER A 1078 37.82 -42.56 0.89
CA SER A 1078 39.04 -41.79 0.64
C SER A 1078 38.79 -40.45 -0.06
N ASN A 1079 37.63 -40.26 -0.70
CA ASN A 1079 37.24 -38.98 -1.31
C ASN A 1079 35.71 -38.84 -1.35
N THR A 1080 35.16 -38.04 -0.43
CA THR A 1080 33.71 -37.83 -0.34
C THR A 1080 33.12 -37.13 -1.58
N ASN A 1081 33.92 -36.49 -2.42
CA ASN A 1081 33.45 -35.88 -3.69
C ASN A 1081 33.04 -36.91 -4.74
N HIS A 1082 33.32 -38.20 -4.53
CA HIS A 1082 32.85 -39.28 -5.40
C HIS A 1082 31.47 -39.81 -4.99
N SER A 1083 30.86 -39.31 -3.90
CA SER A 1083 29.64 -39.90 -3.32
C SER A 1083 28.39 -39.76 -4.20
N PHE A 1084 27.45 -40.70 -4.04
CA PHE A 1084 26.15 -40.71 -4.70
C PHE A 1084 25.02 -40.81 -3.68
N ILE A 1085 23.85 -40.25 -4.00
CA ILE A 1085 22.63 -40.42 -3.22
C ILE A 1085 21.68 -41.41 -3.92
N PHE A 1086 20.86 -42.11 -3.15
CA PHE A 1086 19.78 -42.91 -3.72
C PHE A 1086 18.75 -41.99 -4.37
N PHE A 1087 18.58 -42.12 -5.69
CA PHE A 1087 17.65 -41.28 -6.45
C PHE A 1087 16.21 -41.75 -6.28
N LYS A 1088 15.32 -40.79 -6.02
CA LYS A 1088 13.86 -40.95 -6.03
C LYS A 1088 13.26 -40.01 -7.07
N GLU A 1089 12.11 -40.37 -7.64
CA GLU A 1089 11.42 -39.55 -8.65
C GLU A 1089 11.05 -38.13 -8.15
N SER A 1090 10.98 -37.92 -6.83
CA SER A 1090 10.77 -36.60 -6.20
C SER A 1090 11.92 -35.61 -6.44
N PHE A 1091 13.13 -36.08 -6.72
CA PHE A 1091 14.27 -35.21 -7.03
C PHE A 1091 14.18 -34.55 -8.40
N ASN A 1092 13.20 -34.90 -9.23
CA ASN A 1092 12.98 -34.20 -10.49
C ASN A 1092 12.74 -32.70 -10.29
N TRP A 1093 12.26 -32.25 -9.12
CA TRP A 1093 12.09 -30.82 -8.80
C TRP A 1093 13.31 -30.16 -8.14
N GLY A 1094 14.44 -30.87 -8.01
CA GLY A 1094 15.66 -30.36 -7.38
C GLY A 1094 15.58 -30.24 -5.86
N ASP A 1095 14.53 -30.83 -5.25
CA ASP A 1095 14.21 -30.68 -3.83
C ASP A 1095 15.14 -31.49 -2.91
N ASP A 1096 15.78 -30.80 -1.97
CA ASP A 1096 16.62 -31.38 -0.90
C ASP A 1096 15.86 -31.66 0.40
N GLN A 1097 14.53 -31.47 0.41
CA GLN A 1097 13.64 -31.61 1.58
C GLN A 1097 13.94 -30.63 2.72
N THR A 1098 14.73 -29.58 2.46
CA THR A 1098 15.07 -28.54 3.43
C THR A 1098 14.55 -27.17 3.01
N ILE A 1099 14.36 -26.28 3.97
CA ILE A 1099 14.02 -24.88 3.72
C ILE A 1099 15.28 -24.02 3.90
N PRO A 1100 15.77 -23.36 2.84
CA PRO A 1100 16.90 -22.44 3.00
C PRO A 1100 16.47 -21.22 3.81
N ILE A 1101 17.32 -20.82 4.76
CA ILE A 1101 17.12 -19.64 5.59
C ILE A 1101 18.21 -18.63 5.22
N VAL A 1102 17.79 -17.49 4.68
CA VAL A 1102 18.66 -16.40 4.23
C VAL A 1102 18.22 -15.06 4.81
N ASN A 1103 19.03 -14.02 4.63
CA ASN A 1103 18.61 -12.65 4.85
C ASN A 1103 18.43 -11.98 3.49
N GLY A 1104 17.22 -11.53 3.19
CA GLY A 1104 16.89 -10.96 1.89
C GLY A 1104 16.73 -12.01 0.80
N GLU A 1105 17.38 -11.81 -0.35
CA GLU A 1105 17.31 -12.71 -1.51
C GLU A 1105 18.71 -13.18 -1.93
N ASP A 1106 18.82 -14.41 -2.41
CA ASP A 1106 20.07 -15.02 -2.89
C ASP A 1106 19.75 -16.13 -3.91
N VAL A 1107 20.74 -16.91 -4.35
CA VAL A 1107 20.55 -18.16 -5.10
C VAL A 1107 21.22 -19.34 -4.45
N LYS A 1108 20.77 -20.54 -4.82
CA LYS A 1108 21.48 -21.79 -4.55
C LYS A 1108 21.47 -22.69 -5.78
N THR A 1109 22.40 -23.65 -5.80
CA THR A 1109 22.34 -24.79 -6.72
C THR A 1109 21.42 -25.87 -6.14
N ASP A 1110 20.42 -26.31 -6.90
CA ASP A 1110 19.49 -27.37 -6.48
C ASP A 1110 20.08 -28.78 -6.69
N LEU A 1111 19.33 -29.83 -6.31
CA LEU A 1111 19.79 -31.21 -6.54
C LEU A 1111 19.88 -31.61 -8.02
N ASN A 1112 19.36 -30.81 -8.95
CA ASN A 1112 19.46 -31.03 -10.39
C ASN A 1112 20.64 -30.27 -11.02
N GLY A 1113 21.33 -29.42 -10.26
CA GLY A 1113 22.39 -28.56 -10.79
C GLY A 1113 21.88 -27.23 -11.35
N ASN A 1114 20.60 -26.89 -11.14
CA ASN A 1114 20.05 -25.61 -11.59
C ASN A 1114 20.33 -24.51 -10.56
N THR A 1115 20.56 -23.28 -11.04
CA THR A 1115 20.54 -22.08 -10.22
C THR A 1115 19.09 -21.68 -9.91
N VAL A 1116 18.70 -21.70 -8.64
CA VAL A 1116 17.34 -21.34 -8.18
C VAL A 1116 17.38 -20.22 -7.13
N LYS A 1117 16.38 -19.34 -7.15
CA LYS A 1117 16.26 -18.25 -6.16
C LYS A 1117 15.96 -18.80 -4.77
N VAL A 1118 16.56 -18.20 -3.74
CA VAL A 1118 16.20 -18.35 -2.33
C VAL A 1118 15.83 -16.99 -1.73
N PHE A 1119 14.93 -16.97 -0.75
CA PHE A 1119 14.38 -15.71 -0.26
C PHE A 1119 13.95 -15.76 1.22
N CYS A 1120 13.97 -14.59 1.86
CA CYS A 1120 13.33 -14.26 3.11
C CYS A 1120 12.52 -12.97 2.96
N HIS A 1121 11.19 -13.10 2.91
CA HIS A 1121 10.28 -11.96 2.69
C HIS A 1121 9.25 -11.90 3.82
N HIS A 1122 8.60 -10.76 4.06
CA HIS A 1122 7.37 -10.71 4.86
C HIS A 1122 6.23 -10.01 4.11
N THR A 1123 4.99 -10.14 4.59
CA THR A 1123 3.83 -9.43 4.02
C THR A 1123 4.01 -7.91 4.11
N LEU A 1124 3.63 -7.16 3.07
CA LEU A 1124 3.73 -5.70 3.06
C LEU A 1124 2.93 -5.06 4.20
N LEU A 1125 1.71 -5.55 4.41
CA LEU A 1125 0.79 -5.06 5.43
C LEU A 1125 0.78 -5.98 6.66
N PRO A 1126 0.60 -5.42 7.87
CA PRO A 1126 0.49 -6.19 9.11
C PRO A 1126 -0.81 -7.00 9.15
N LEU A 1127 -0.78 -8.14 9.84
CA LEU A 1127 -1.93 -9.03 10.06
C LEU A 1127 -2.74 -8.64 11.30
N GLY A 1128 -2.13 -7.90 12.24
CA GLY A 1128 -2.75 -7.45 13.48
C GLY A 1128 -1.73 -6.87 14.45
N ILE A 1129 -2.21 -6.45 15.63
CA ILE A 1129 -1.37 -5.97 16.72
C ILE A 1129 -0.84 -7.16 17.51
N ALA A 1130 0.45 -7.16 17.85
CA ALA A 1130 1.03 -8.15 18.74
C ALA A 1130 0.60 -7.87 20.18
N SER A 1131 0.03 -8.87 20.85
CA SER A 1131 -0.24 -8.83 22.29
C SER A 1131 0.80 -9.67 23.03
N HIS A 1132 1.36 -9.11 24.11
CA HIS A 1132 2.26 -9.78 25.04
C HIS A 1132 1.55 -10.20 26.32
#